data_AF-A0A8J7WK22-F1
#
_entry.id   AF-A0A8J7WK22-F1
#
_cell.length_a   1.000
_cell.length_b   1.000
_cell.length_c   1.000
_cell.angle_alpha   90.00
_cell.angle_beta   90.00
_cell.angle_gamma   90.00
#
_symmetry.space_group_name_H-M   'P 1'
#
loop_
_entity.id
_entity.type
_entity.pdbx_description
1 polymer ?
#
loop_
_entity_poly.entity_id
_entity_poly.type
_entity_poly.pdbx_seq_one_letter_code
_entity_poly.pdbx_strand_id
1 'polypeptide(L)'
;MSGPTGRPVGRFGAAPPARRRTAVAIASVLVASGLATLTLTTTASAASGCQVSYTTSTWSGGFTANVSITNLGSPLTGWTLGFTLPGTESVGQGWSATFSQSGQNVTATNVSYNGTLGTNANTGIGFNGTYTGSTYPGDPTSFTLDGTTCTGAVATASATPSPTPTGASTPTPTPTPTESSGPSTSPSPSTSPSPTPSSGSAAATLQNDVFWKDTSGNPIYSQGGGVLKVGGTYYWYGAKYNGAVTYYDNPAAGKNSDVSFNAITCYSSTDLVHWKFEGDVMTASDVGGGSWVGRIGVAHNPNTGKYVLVSQLGSGLMFATAGTPTGRFALAGTQSSIGNVSTGMSGDQSVFVDDDGQAYLAFSNKNGRANLYVARLRPSDFLQVEPASNIYNSSSGGREGNIMFKHAGTYYFCSSDLHGWNASHTYCITSSKVDSSYSAEFVMQGTDADFSHVTQTGLAIAVNGSAGSFVVFGGDRWSDFAGNGIGYNQWLPVTFNGTTPTFHSLSQWNLDAAAGTWSVGAGNNYVLNPSIEADRVSQSTMAGWTGSANVGNHLGGHTGRWSMQEYSSSGYTADIYQNISLPDGTYTLSAWIKSSGGQKSANLLARNFGGSELDRSISQPIGGWTQVSIPGITVTDGTIQVGVACDANAGNWVYADDFDLVKTG
;
A
#
# COMPACT_ATOMS: atom_id res chain seq x y z
N MET A 1 -33.86 -68.48 31.06
CA MET A 1 -35.07 -69.14 31.60
C MET A 1 -35.59 -68.30 32.74
N SER A 2 -36.85 -67.90 32.63
CA SER A 2 -37.83 -67.62 33.71
C SER A 2 -37.47 -66.62 34.82
N GLY A 3 -38.20 -65.50 34.87
CA GLY A 3 -38.48 -64.78 36.13
C GLY A 3 -39.36 -65.64 37.08
N PRO A 4 -40.07 -65.09 38.10
CA PRO A 4 -40.41 -63.68 38.33
C PRO A 4 -40.44 -63.25 39.85
N THR A 5 -40.90 -62.01 40.10
CA THR A 5 -41.79 -61.50 41.22
C THR A 5 -41.65 -62.06 42.65
N GLY A 6 -41.76 -61.33 43.77
CA GLY A 6 -42.27 -60.00 44.10
C GLY A 6 -42.58 -59.93 45.63
N ARG A 7 -42.54 -58.72 46.22
CA ARG A 7 -43.22 -58.12 47.42
C ARG A 7 -43.76 -59.00 48.59
N PRO A 8 -43.79 -58.51 49.87
CA PRO A 8 -44.57 -57.32 50.33
C PRO A 8 -43.89 -56.42 51.41
N VAL A 9 -44.17 -55.11 51.53
CA VAL A 9 -45.20 -54.36 52.36
C VAL A 9 -45.11 -54.68 53.87
N GLY A 10 -45.06 -53.81 54.89
CA GLY A 10 -45.35 -52.40 55.23
C GLY A 10 -45.54 -52.41 56.79
N ARG A 11 -45.28 -51.41 57.65
CA ARG A 11 -45.99 -50.14 57.90
C ARG A 11 -45.49 -49.55 59.26
N PHE A 12 -45.76 -48.26 59.45
CA PHE A 12 -45.32 -47.32 60.49
C PHE A 12 -46.04 -47.41 61.86
N GLY A 13 -45.33 -47.00 62.92
CA GLY A 13 -45.73 -45.86 63.79
C GLY A 13 -46.25 -46.12 65.21
N ALA A 14 -45.60 -45.53 66.24
CA ALA A 14 -46.15 -44.54 67.18
C ALA A 14 -45.29 -44.39 68.47
N ALA A 15 -45.36 -43.20 69.10
CA ALA A 15 -44.43 -42.62 70.08
C ALA A 15 -45.00 -42.58 71.55
N PRO A 16 -44.68 -41.56 72.40
CA PRO A 16 -43.80 -41.55 73.58
C PRO A 16 -44.56 -41.39 74.95
N PRO A 17 -43.90 -41.10 76.10
CA PRO A 17 -43.93 -39.72 76.68
C PRO A 17 -42.70 -39.30 77.58
N ALA A 18 -42.31 -38.00 77.61
CA ALA A 18 -42.41 -36.98 78.71
C ALA A 18 -41.57 -37.22 80.01
N ARG A 19 -40.85 -36.28 80.70
CA ARG A 19 -41.00 -34.82 80.94
C ARG A 19 -39.77 -34.22 81.73
N ARG A 20 -39.34 -32.98 81.38
CA ARG A 20 -38.94 -31.79 82.23
C ARG A 20 -37.57 -31.77 82.99
N ARG A 21 -36.73 -30.69 83.05
CA ARG A 21 -36.86 -29.21 82.87
C ARG A 21 -35.54 -28.48 82.46
N THR A 22 -35.68 -27.34 81.73
CA THR A 22 -34.88 -26.05 81.69
C THR A 22 -33.35 -26.07 81.45
N ALA A 23 -32.72 -25.57 80.36
CA ALA A 23 -32.76 -24.34 79.54
C ALA A 23 -31.82 -23.19 80.00
N VAL A 24 -30.72 -22.93 79.25
CA VAL A 24 -30.09 -21.60 78.95
C VAL A 24 -29.31 -21.66 77.61
N ALA A 25 -29.45 -20.60 76.81
CA ALA A 25 -28.98 -20.16 75.47
C ALA A 25 -27.64 -20.72 74.89
N ILE A 26 -27.61 -21.21 73.65
CA ILE A 26 -27.43 -20.55 72.31
C ILE A 26 -26.07 -19.87 72.11
N ALA A 27 -25.22 -20.48 71.27
CA ALA A 27 -24.62 -19.83 70.10
C ALA A 27 -24.25 -20.90 69.06
N SER A 28 -24.93 -20.83 67.92
CA SER A 28 -24.84 -21.75 66.80
C SER A 28 -23.81 -21.23 65.79
N VAL A 29 -22.83 -22.06 65.39
CA VAL A 29 -22.39 -22.17 63.98
C VAL A 29 -21.93 -23.62 63.78
N LEU A 30 -22.76 -24.41 63.10
CA LEU A 30 -22.47 -25.77 62.69
C LEU A 30 -21.54 -25.74 61.48
N VAL A 31 -20.36 -26.36 61.64
CA VAL A 31 -19.53 -26.85 60.55
C VAL A 31 -20.24 -28.05 59.94
N ALA A 32 -20.69 -27.92 58.69
CA ALA A 32 -21.14 -29.04 57.87
C ALA A 32 -20.53 -28.89 56.47
N SER A 33 -19.68 -29.86 56.16
CA SER A 33 -19.16 -30.21 54.85
C SER A 33 -20.25 -30.18 53.76
N GLY A 34 -20.11 -29.24 52.82
CA GLY A 34 -20.80 -29.24 51.55
C GLY A 34 -19.76 -29.23 50.43
N LEU A 35 -19.80 -30.24 49.55
CA LEU A 35 -19.22 -30.10 48.22
C LEU A 35 -19.92 -28.91 47.55
N ALA A 36 -19.26 -27.76 47.52
CA ALA A 36 -19.61 -26.72 46.58
C ALA A 36 -19.09 -27.18 45.22
N THR A 37 -19.98 -27.72 44.39
CA THR A 37 -19.82 -27.61 42.94
C THR A 37 -19.66 -26.12 42.64
N LEU A 38 -18.42 -25.69 42.45
CA LEU A 38 -18.10 -24.36 41.96
C LEU A 38 -18.65 -24.30 40.54
N THR A 39 -19.89 -23.84 40.40
CA THR A 39 -20.35 -23.32 39.12
C THR A 39 -19.46 -22.13 38.84
N LEU A 40 -18.42 -22.36 38.04
CA LEU A 40 -17.76 -21.30 37.30
C LEU A 40 -18.87 -20.66 36.48
N THR A 41 -19.44 -19.58 37.00
CA THR A 41 -20.10 -18.60 36.15
C THR A 41 -18.99 -18.02 35.31
N THR A 42 -18.71 -18.64 34.17
CA THR A 42 -18.08 -17.94 33.07
C THR A 42 -19.01 -16.76 32.81
N THR A 43 -18.62 -15.56 33.23
CA THR A 43 -19.13 -14.38 32.55
C THR A 43 -18.81 -14.63 31.09
N ALA A 44 -19.83 -14.94 30.30
CA ALA A 44 -19.68 -14.95 28.86
C ALA A 44 -19.19 -13.53 28.54
N SER A 45 -17.91 -13.40 28.22
CA SER A 45 -17.42 -12.18 27.60
C SER A 45 -18.31 -11.98 26.38
N ALA A 46 -19.04 -10.87 26.32
CA ALA A 46 -19.83 -10.57 25.15
C ALA A 46 -18.87 -10.61 23.96
N ALA A 47 -19.14 -11.48 22.98
CA ALA A 47 -18.34 -11.58 21.78
C ALA A 47 -18.19 -10.18 21.15
N SER A 48 -16.99 -9.86 20.70
CA SER A 48 -16.67 -8.65 19.93
C SER A 48 -17.66 -8.51 18.76
N GLY A 49 -18.47 -7.44 18.75
CA GLY A 49 -19.63 -7.33 17.87
C GLY A 49 -19.26 -7.12 16.40
N CYS A 50 -18.51 -6.06 16.11
CA CYS A 50 -18.11 -5.64 14.76
C CYS A 50 -17.22 -4.39 14.81
N GLN A 51 -16.57 -4.09 13.70
CA GLN A 51 -15.94 -2.79 13.41
C GLN A 51 -16.59 -2.18 12.18
N VAL A 52 -16.86 -0.87 12.19
CA VAL A 52 -17.48 -0.17 11.05
C VAL A 52 -16.69 1.07 10.66
N SER A 53 -16.38 1.20 9.38
CA SER A 53 -15.86 2.45 8.80
C SER A 53 -16.96 3.10 7.97
N TYR A 54 -17.22 4.39 8.17
CA TYR A 54 -18.24 5.16 7.47
C TYR A 54 -17.60 6.42 6.88
N THR A 55 -17.61 6.57 5.57
CA THR A 55 -17.01 7.74 4.90
C THR A 55 -18.03 8.44 4.03
N THR A 56 -18.02 9.76 4.02
CA THR A 56 -18.96 10.57 3.24
C THR A 56 -18.29 11.50 2.25
N SER A 57 -18.92 11.64 1.08
CA SER A 57 -18.63 12.70 0.13
C SER A 57 -19.89 13.54 -0.04
N THR A 58 -19.80 14.83 0.28
CA THR A 58 -20.97 15.70 0.45
C THR A 58 -21.00 16.82 -0.58
N TRP A 59 -22.19 17.18 -1.04
CA TRP A 59 -22.46 18.38 -1.84
C TRP A 59 -23.71 19.07 -1.30
N SER A 60 -24.01 20.28 -1.78
CA SER A 60 -25.19 21.03 -1.31
C SER A 60 -26.48 20.21 -1.48
N GLY A 61 -27.07 19.77 -0.36
CA GLY A 61 -28.32 19.02 -0.30
C GLY A 61 -28.21 17.51 -0.54
N GLY A 62 -27.00 16.95 -0.69
CA GLY A 62 -26.81 15.51 -0.90
C GLY A 62 -25.45 14.98 -0.52
N PHE A 63 -25.36 13.66 -0.39
CA PHE A 63 -24.12 12.98 -0.03
C PHE A 63 -24.11 11.54 -0.54
N THR A 64 -22.91 10.98 -0.67
CA THR A 64 -22.67 9.55 -0.85
C THR A 64 -21.97 9.02 0.38
N ALA A 65 -22.50 7.94 0.96
CA ALA A 65 -21.90 7.23 2.09
C ALA A 65 -21.39 5.86 1.65
N ASN A 66 -20.14 5.54 2.03
CA ASN A 66 -19.58 4.19 1.94
C ASN A 66 -19.37 3.63 3.35
N VAL A 67 -19.82 2.40 3.57
CA VAL A 67 -19.80 1.72 4.87
C VAL A 67 -19.08 0.38 4.73
N SER A 68 -18.01 0.18 5.47
CA SER A 68 -17.31 -1.11 5.58
C SER A 68 -17.64 -1.75 6.92
N ILE A 69 -18.08 -3.01 6.90
CA ILE A 69 -18.46 -3.79 8.08
C ILE A 69 -17.45 -4.93 8.22
N THR A 70 -16.72 -5.00 9.33
CA THR A 70 -15.87 -6.15 9.68
C THR A 70 -16.52 -6.92 10.82
N ASN A 71 -16.78 -8.21 10.61
CA ASN A 71 -17.32 -9.08 11.65
C ASN A 71 -16.18 -9.50 12.60
N LEU A 72 -16.25 -9.10 13.86
CA LEU A 72 -15.27 -9.52 14.89
C LEU A 72 -15.80 -10.66 15.78
N GLY A 73 -17.02 -11.12 15.50
CA GLY A 73 -17.72 -12.16 16.24
C GLY A 73 -17.76 -13.49 15.48
N SER A 74 -18.70 -14.36 15.87
CA SER A 74 -18.91 -15.65 15.20
C SER A 74 -19.28 -15.45 13.71
N PRO A 75 -18.91 -16.39 12.81
CA PRO A 75 -19.31 -16.32 11.41
C PRO A 75 -20.82 -16.16 11.23
N LEU A 76 -21.22 -15.25 10.34
CA LEU A 76 -22.61 -14.94 10.01
C LEU A 76 -22.99 -15.54 8.65
N THR A 77 -24.24 -15.98 8.49
CA THR A 77 -24.81 -16.44 7.20
C THR A 77 -25.83 -15.46 6.61
N GLY A 78 -26.10 -14.38 7.33
CA GLY A 78 -26.83 -13.19 6.95
C GLY A 78 -26.51 -12.11 7.98
N TRP A 79 -26.63 -10.84 7.62
CA TRP A 79 -26.34 -9.75 8.54
C TRP A 79 -27.24 -8.55 8.30
N THR A 80 -27.51 -7.82 9.37
CA THR A 80 -28.25 -6.56 9.39
C THR A 80 -27.46 -5.52 10.15
N LEU A 81 -27.08 -4.43 9.48
CA LEU A 81 -26.44 -3.27 10.08
C LEU A 81 -27.48 -2.22 10.45
N GLY A 82 -27.49 -1.76 11.71
CA GLY A 82 -28.32 -0.66 12.18
C GLY A 82 -27.47 0.54 12.60
N PHE A 83 -27.85 1.75 12.21
CA PHE A 83 -27.21 3.01 12.64
C PHE A 83 -28.19 4.19 12.62
N THR A 84 -27.81 5.31 13.25
CA THR A 84 -28.64 6.52 13.34
C THR A 84 -27.92 7.69 12.66
N LEU A 85 -28.55 8.30 11.66
CA LEU A 85 -28.08 9.54 11.04
C LEU A 85 -28.30 10.72 12.00
N PRO A 86 -27.37 11.68 12.10
CA PRO A 86 -27.39 12.68 13.18
C PRO A 86 -28.36 13.86 12.99
N GLY A 87 -28.98 14.00 11.81
CA GLY A 87 -29.86 15.13 11.52
C GLY A 87 -30.96 14.82 10.52
N THR A 88 -31.04 15.64 9.47
CA THR A 88 -32.14 15.64 8.49
C THR A 88 -31.86 14.76 7.27
N GLU A 89 -30.85 13.90 7.36
CA GLU A 89 -30.45 13.03 6.26
C GLU A 89 -31.53 12.00 5.91
N SER A 90 -31.71 11.75 4.63
CA SER A 90 -32.59 10.71 4.09
C SER A 90 -31.83 9.81 3.12
N VAL A 91 -31.93 8.50 3.32
CA VAL A 91 -31.34 7.47 2.47
C VAL A 91 -32.15 7.36 1.17
N GLY A 92 -31.47 7.50 0.03
CA GLY A 92 -32.02 7.30 -1.30
C GLY A 92 -31.64 5.94 -1.88
N GLN A 93 -30.93 5.94 -3.02
CA GLN A 93 -30.49 4.72 -3.68
C GLN A 93 -29.27 4.12 -2.97
N GLY A 94 -29.39 2.87 -2.51
CA GLY A 94 -28.28 2.08 -1.96
C GLY A 94 -27.80 0.96 -2.88
N TRP A 95 -26.62 0.41 -2.59
CA TRP A 95 -26.06 -0.78 -3.22
C TRP A 95 -25.46 -1.72 -2.18
N SER A 96 -25.33 -2.99 -2.56
CA SER A 96 -24.79 -4.09 -1.72
C SER A 96 -25.53 -4.34 -0.40
N ALA A 97 -26.63 -3.64 -0.14
CA ALA A 97 -27.59 -3.91 0.92
C ALA A 97 -28.98 -3.41 0.51
N THR A 98 -30.01 -3.96 1.13
CA THR A 98 -31.35 -3.38 1.11
C THR A 98 -31.47 -2.41 2.28
N PHE A 99 -31.69 -1.12 1.99
CA PHE A 99 -31.79 -0.08 3.00
C PHE A 99 -33.26 0.23 3.33
N SER A 100 -33.52 0.48 4.61
CA SER A 100 -34.78 1.04 5.11
C SER A 100 -34.49 2.10 6.15
N GLN A 101 -35.29 3.15 6.19
CA GLN A 101 -35.12 4.25 7.15
C GLN A 101 -36.47 4.59 7.82
N SER A 102 -36.44 4.80 9.14
CA SER A 102 -37.56 5.32 9.92
C SER A 102 -37.07 6.44 10.83
N GLY A 103 -37.47 7.67 10.54
CA GLY A 103 -36.86 8.86 11.14
C GLY A 103 -35.36 8.89 10.85
N GLN A 104 -34.53 9.01 11.90
CA GLN A 104 -33.07 9.00 11.79
C GLN A 104 -32.46 7.59 11.74
N ASN A 105 -33.23 6.54 12.05
CA ASN A 105 -32.70 5.18 12.15
C ASN A 105 -32.69 4.52 10.77
N VAL A 106 -31.53 4.00 10.38
CA VAL A 106 -31.29 3.27 9.14
C VAL A 106 -30.95 1.82 9.45
N THR A 107 -31.57 0.93 8.69
CA THR A 107 -31.27 -0.51 8.69
C THR A 107 -30.83 -0.91 7.29
N ALA A 108 -29.67 -1.54 7.18
CA ALA A 108 -29.12 -2.11 5.96
C ALA A 108 -29.00 -3.63 6.11
N THR A 109 -29.70 -4.41 5.29
CA THR A 109 -29.67 -5.87 5.31
C THR A 109 -28.92 -6.41 4.09
N ASN A 110 -28.12 -7.46 4.28
CA ASN A 110 -27.36 -8.09 3.21
C ASN A 110 -28.23 -8.47 1.99
N VAL A 111 -27.61 -8.46 0.81
CA VAL A 111 -28.21 -9.04 -0.40
C VAL A 111 -27.74 -10.50 -0.57
N SER A 112 -28.28 -11.21 -1.56
CA SER A 112 -28.10 -12.67 -1.68
C SER A 112 -26.65 -13.14 -1.79
N TYR A 113 -25.74 -12.32 -2.31
CA TYR A 113 -24.34 -12.72 -2.54
C TYR A 113 -23.37 -12.37 -1.40
N ASN A 114 -23.75 -11.50 -0.45
CA ASN A 114 -22.84 -11.01 0.59
C ASN A 114 -23.32 -11.29 2.02
N GLY A 115 -24.28 -12.19 2.22
CA GLY A 115 -24.78 -12.54 3.55
C GLY A 115 -23.82 -13.36 4.41
N THR A 116 -22.91 -14.12 3.80
CA THR A 116 -21.91 -14.89 4.55
C THR A 116 -20.73 -13.99 4.91
N LEU A 117 -20.49 -13.81 6.22
CA LEU A 117 -19.43 -12.95 6.74
C LEU A 117 -18.72 -13.69 7.88
N GLY A 118 -17.58 -14.31 7.57
CA GLY A 118 -16.75 -15.02 8.56
C GLY A 118 -16.16 -14.10 9.63
N THR A 119 -15.62 -14.68 10.70
CA THR A 119 -14.84 -13.92 11.68
C THR A 119 -13.63 -13.25 11.00
N ASN A 120 -13.42 -11.97 11.29
CA ASN A 120 -12.46 -11.07 10.65
C ASN A 120 -12.66 -10.84 9.15
N ALA A 121 -13.75 -11.34 8.56
CA ALA A 121 -14.12 -10.99 7.19
C ALA A 121 -14.83 -9.62 7.16
N ASN A 122 -14.73 -8.93 6.03
CA ASN A 122 -15.38 -7.65 5.81
C ASN A 122 -16.34 -7.66 4.61
N THR A 123 -17.30 -6.75 4.61
CA THR A 123 -18.18 -6.46 3.48
C THR A 123 -18.43 -4.96 3.38
N GLY A 124 -18.51 -4.44 2.15
CA GLY A 124 -18.74 -3.04 1.87
C GLY A 124 -20.15 -2.79 1.31
N ILE A 125 -20.80 -1.74 1.79
CA ILE A 125 -22.10 -1.25 1.32
C ILE A 125 -22.05 0.26 1.12
N GLY A 126 -23.02 0.82 0.41
CA GLY A 126 -23.09 2.27 0.29
C GLY A 126 -24.44 2.77 -0.19
N PHE A 127 -24.66 4.07 -0.05
CA PHE A 127 -25.89 4.73 -0.49
C PHE A 127 -25.68 6.19 -0.81
N ASN A 128 -26.51 6.71 -1.72
CA ASN A 128 -26.70 8.14 -1.90
C ASN A 128 -27.84 8.62 -1.01
N GLY A 129 -27.66 9.74 -0.33
CA GLY A 129 -28.66 10.37 0.52
C GLY A 129 -28.81 11.87 0.25
N THR A 130 -29.87 12.44 0.81
CA THR A 130 -30.16 13.88 0.78
C THR A 130 -30.20 14.43 2.20
N TYR A 131 -30.05 15.74 2.38
CA TYR A 131 -30.25 16.42 3.67
C TYR A 131 -30.79 17.84 3.44
N THR A 132 -31.41 18.43 4.46
CA THR A 132 -31.90 19.81 4.38
C THR A 132 -30.92 20.80 5.03
N GLY A 133 -30.64 21.91 4.35
CA GLY A 133 -29.68 22.92 4.79
C GLY A 133 -28.46 23.03 3.86
N SER A 134 -27.56 23.98 4.15
CA SER A 134 -26.35 24.24 3.34
C SER A 134 -25.14 23.43 3.77
N THR A 135 -25.19 22.75 4.91
CA THR A 135 -24.06 22.03 5.53
C THR A 135 -24.49 20.63 5.90
N TYR A 136 -23.66 19.64 5.59
CA TYR A 136 -23.91 18.23 5.93
C TYR A 136 -23.98 18.03 7.46
N PRO A 137 -25.02 17.37 8.02
CA PRO A 137 -25.21 17.32 9.48
C PRO A 137 -24.20 16.42 10.23
N GLY A 138 -23.61 15.42 9.57
CA GLY A 138 -22.49 14.63 10.10
C GLY A 138 -22.62 13.12 9.87
N ASP A 139 -21.59 12.38 10.27
CA ASP A 139 -21.58 10.91 10.13
C ASP A 139 -22.17 10.22 11.39
N PRO A 140 -22.81 9.03 11.25
CA PRO A 140 -23.20 8.19 12.38
C PRO A 140 -22.00 7.76 13.23
N THR A 141 -22.12 7.83 14.55
CA THR A 141 -21.04 7.45 15.49
C THR A 141 -21.25 6.11 16.17
N SER A 142 -22.38 5.44 15.93
CA SER A 142 -22.72 4.15 16.53
C SER A 142 -23.41 3.23 15.54
N PHE A 143 -23.05 1.94 15.62
CA PHE A 143 -23.53 0.90 14.73
C PHE A 143 -23.88 -0.36 15.53
N THR A 144 -24.84 -1.13 15.03
CA THR A 144 -25.15 -2.48 15.51
C THR A 144 -25.11 -3.47 14.35
N LEU A 145 -24.59 -4.68 14.57
CA LEU A 145 -24.65 -5.81 13.63
C LEU A 145 -25.50 -6.91 14.25
N ASP A 146 -26.59 -7.27 13.59
CA ASP A 146 -27.62 -8.19 14.10
C ASP A 146 -28.11 -7.82 15.51
N GLY A 147 -28.24 -6.51 15.76
CA GLY A 147 -28.66 -5.95 17.05
C GLY A 147 -27.57 -5.89 18.12
N THR A 148 -26.36 -6.39 17.85
CA THR A 148 -25.20 -6.30 18.76
C THR A 148 -24.38 -5.04 18.45
N THR A 149 -24.10 -4.20 19.44
CA THR A 149 -23.29 -2.98 19.24
C THR A 149 -21.89 -3.30 18.73
N CYS A 150 -21.44 -2.57 17.70
CA CYS A 150 -20.06 -2.65 17.23
C CYS A 150 -19.13 -2.02 18.26
N THR A 151 -18.14 -2.79 18.73
CA THR A 151 -17.17 -2.38 19.75
C THR A 151 -15.75 -2.22 19.21
N GLY A 152 -15.50 -2.56 17.94
CA GLY A 152 -14.27 -2.18 17.23
C GLY A 152 -14.27 -0.69 16.87
N ALA A 153 -13.09 -0.11 16.60
CA ALA A 153 -12.95 1.31 16.31
C ALA A 153 -13.86 1.76 15.15
N VAL A 154 -14.81 2.65 15.43
CA VAL A 154 -15.69 3.23 14.42
C VAL A 154 -15.00 4.47 13.82
N ALA A 155 -14.70 4.45 12.53
CA ALA A 155 -14.02 5.56 11.84
C ALA A 155 -15.00 6.36 10.97
N THR A 156 -15.01 7.69 11.13
CA THR A 156 -15.82 8.66 10.36
C THR A 156 -14.93 9.76 9.75
N ALA A 157 -15.25 10.25 8.55
CA ALA A 157 -14.41 11.21 7.81
C ALA A 157 -15.19 12.49 7.50
N SER A 158 -14.70 13.65 7.98
CA SER A 158 -15.38 14.95 7.84
C SER A 158 -14.92 15.74 6.61
N ALA A 159 -15.86 16.33 5.85
CA ALA A 159 -15.64 16.98 4.55
C ALA A 159 -15.21 18.47 4.63
N THR A 160 -14.33 18.93 3.72
CA THR A 160 -14.00 20.35 3.48
C THR A 160 -13.94 20.65 1.96
N PRO A 161 -14.41 21.82 1.45
CA PRO A 161 -14.78 22.01 0.04
C PRO A 161 -13.68 22.55 -0.90
N SER A 162 -13.91 22.33 -2.21
CA SER A 162 -13.00 22.48 -3.38
C SER A 162 -13.05 23.86 -4.10
N PRO A 163 -11.96 24.37 -4.72
CA PRO A 163 -11.98 25.56 -5.60
C PRO A 163 -11.90 25.28 -7.12
N THR A 164 -12.49 26.20 -7.90
CA THR A 164 -12.73 26.21 -9.37
C THR A 164 -11.50 26.65 -10.23
N PRO A 165 -11.28 26.11 -11.46
CA PRO A 165 -10.16 26.47 -12.34
C PRO A 165 -10.47 27.55 -13.39
N THR A 166 -9.44 28.32 -13.82
CA THR A 166 -9.54 29.38 -14.86
C THR A 166 -8.63 29.09 -16.07
N GLY A 167 -9.23 29.05 -17.26
CA GLY A 167 -8.82 29.71 -18.52
C GLY A 167 -7.47 29.42 -19.19
N ALA A 168 -7.52 28.71 -20.33
CA ALA A 168 -6.43 28.43 -21.28
C ALA A 168 -6.07 29.60 -22.23
N SER A 169 -4.92 29.50 -22.92
CA SER A 169 -4.66 30.21 -24.18
C SER A 169 -3.76 29.40 -25.15
N THR A 170 -4.08 29.52 -26.44
CA THR A 170 -3.48 28.87 -27.64
C THR A 170 -2.70 29.92 -28.46
N PRO A 171 -1.64 29.58 -29.23
CA PRO A 171 -1.73 29.59 -30.73
C PRO A 171 -0.84 28.52 -31.43
N THR A 172 -1.30 27.81 -32.48
CA THR A 172 -1.17 28.03 -33.96
C THR A 172 0.09 27.39 -34.64
N PRO A 173 0.01 26.77 -35.84
CA PRO A 173 0.93 25.68 -36.27
C PRO A 173 1.84 25.95 -37.51
N THR A 174 2.70 24.94 -37.81
CA THR A 174 3.26 24.51 -39.15
C THR A 174 4.61 25.11 -39.60
N PRO A 175 5.50 24.49 -40.44
CA PRO A 175 5.50 23.19 -41.18
C PRO A 175 6.76 22.26 -41.09
N THR A 176 6.60 21.05 -41.64
CA THR A 176 7.54 19.96 -42.04
C THR A 176 8.47 20.31 -43.22
N PRO A 177 9.66 19.67 -43.39
CA PRO A 177 9.86 18.60 -44.41
C PRO A 177 10.86 17.47 -43.98
N THR A 178 10.58 16.18 -44.19
CA THR A 178 10.97 15.29 -45.33
C THR A 178 12.13 14.32 -45.00
N GLU A 179 11.85 13.03 -45.16
CA GLU A 179 12.71 11.86 -44.94
C GLU A 179 13.74 11.61 -46.07
N SER A 180 14.82 10.88 -45.76
CA SER A 180 15.45 9.97 -46.72
C SER A 180 16.14 8.76 -46.05
N SER A 181 15.91 7.63 -46.69
CA SER A 181 16.20 6.20 -46.51
C SER A 181 17.67 5.72 -46.47
N GLY A 182 17.92 4.55 -45.85
CA GLY A 182 18.88 3.55 -46.38
C GLY A 182 19.67 2.68 -45.36
N PRO A 183 19.53 1.34 -45.33
CA PRO A 183 20.06 0.43 -44.29
C PRO A 183 21.30 -0.41 -44.71
N SER A 184 22.03 -1.01 -43.75
CA SER A 184 22.89 -2.19 -44.02
C SER A 184 23.19 -3.09 -42.81
N THR A 185 22.68 -4.33 -42.94
CA THR A 185 23.10 -5.69 -42.56
C THR A 185 24.10 -6.04 -41.43
N SER A 186 23.71 -7.06 -40.67
CA SER A 186 24.41 -7.83 -39.61
C SER A 186 24.60 -9.31 -40.05
N PRO A 187 25.52 -10.08 -39.44
CA PRO A 187 25.39 -11.53 -39.36
C PRO A 187 25.35 -12.11 -37.92
N SER A 188 24.77 -13.32 -37.84
CA SER A 188 24.24 -14.08 -36.69
C SER A 188 25.26 -14.92 -35.86
N PRO A 189 24.89 -15.49 -34.69
CA PRO A 189 25.79 -16.08 -33.69
C PRO A 189 25.80 -17.63 -33.58
N SER A 190 26.78 -18.16 -32.84
CA SER A 190 27.04 -19.58 -32.50
C SER A 190 26.45 -19.99 -31.13
N THR A 191 26.16 -21.29 -30.95
CA THR A 191 25.30 -21.90 -29.91
C THR A 191 26.00 -22.56 -28.69
N SER A 192 25.27 -22.59 -27.55
CA SER A 192 25.23 -23.59 -26.44
C SER A 192 26.31 -23.58 -25.32
N PRO A 193 26.08 -24.11 -24.07
CA PRO A 193 24.89 -24.81 -23.51
C PRO A 193 24.35 -24.31 -22.14
N SER A 194 23.19 -24.87 -21.76
CA SER A 194 22.35 -24.62 -20.58
C SER A 194 22.87 -25.29 -19.28
N PRO A 195 22.75 -24.65 -18.08
CA PRO A 195 23.03 -25.31 -16.80
C PRO A 195 21.77 -25.89 -16.12
N THR A 196 21.97 -27.03 -15.47
CA THR A 196 21.06 -27.79 -14.60
C THR A 196 20.56 -26.95 -13.41
N PRO A 197 19.30 -27.10 -12.94
CA PRO A 197 18.79 -26.32 -11.81
C PRO A 197 19.48 -26.70 -10.48
N SER A 198 20.01 -25.66 -9.82
CA SER A 198 20.55 -25.70 -8.46
C SER A 198 19.44 -25.97 -7.43
N SER A 199 19.79 -26.72 -6.38
CA SER A 199 19.08 -26.83 -5.11
C SER A 199 18.56 -25.48 -4.61
N GLY A 200 17.35 -25.46 -4.05
CA GLY A 200 16.62 -24.26 -3.62
C GLY A 200 17.49 -23.28 -2.85
N SER A 201 17.62 -22.07 -3.40
CA SER A 201 18.24 -20.95 -2.70
C SER A 201 17.43 -20.64 -1.44
N ALA A 202 18.10 -20.43 -0.31
CA ALA A 202 17.44 -19.87 0.86
C ALA A 202 16.85 -18.49 0.51
N ALA A 203 15.80 -18.08 1.23
CA ALA A 203 15.22 -16.75 1.09
C ALA A 203 16.31 -15.67 1.25
N ALA A 204 16.32 -14.71 0.33
CA ALA A 204 17.27 -13.59 0.31
C ALA A 204 16.60 -12.33 0.87
N THR A 205 17.36 -11.52 1.61
CA THR A 205 16.84 -10.30 2.24
C THR A 205 16.96 -9.09 1.31
N LEU A 206 15.85 -8.42 1.08
CA LEU A 206 15.76 -7.16 0.36
C LEU A 206 15.59 -6.01 1.37
N GLN A 207 16.44 -4.99 1.25
CA GLN A 207 16.43 -3.79 2.09
C GLN A 207 15.98 -2.59 1.24
N ASN A 208 14.81 -2.05 1.53
CA ASN A 208 14.33 -0.78 0.99
C ASN A 208 14.94 0.40 1.77
N ASP A 209 14.64 1.62 1.34
CA ASP A 209 15.15 2.87 1.92
C ASP A 209 16.68 3.01 1.86
N VAL A 210 17.33 2.35 0.90
CA VAL A 210 18.77 2.47 0.67
C VAL A 210 19.08 2.52 -0.82
N PHE A 211 20.26 3.02 -1.18
CA PHE A 211 20.78 2.83 -2.53
C PHE A 211 21.28 1.41 -2.70
N TRP A 212 20.56 0.61 -3.48
CA TRP A 212 20.93 -0.77 -3.76
C TRP A 212 22.26 -0.85 -4.50
N LYS A 213 23.01 -1.91 -4.21
CA LYS A 213 24.28 -2.19 -4.85
C LYS A 213 24.22 -3.52 -5.59
N ASP A 214 24.90 -3.56 -6.72
CA ASP A 214 25.13 -4.81 -7.45
C ASP A 214 26.13 -5.70 -6.71
N THR A 215 26.35 -6.91 -7.22
CA THR A 215 27.31 -7.89 -6.68
C THR A 215 28.77 -7.43 -6.73
N SER A 216 29.08 -6.34 -7.43
CA SER A 216 30.40 -5.70 -7.45
C SER A 216 30.49 -4.50 -6.49
N GLY A 217 29.41 -4.20 -5.76
CA GLY A 217 29.33 -3.09 -4.81
C GLY A 217 29.03 -1.72 -5.44
N ASN A 218 28.70 -1.67 -6.73
CA ASN A 218 28.36 -0.41 -7.42
C ASN A 218 26.86 -0.11 -7.27
N PRO A 219 26.45 1.16 -7.28
CA PRO A 219 25.04 1.52 -7.23
C PRO A 219 24.25 0.95 -8.41
N ILE A 220 23.02 0.50 -8.15
CA ILE A 220 22.10 0.08 -9.20
C ILE A 220 21.34 1.30 -9.73
N TYR A 221 21.45 1.53 -11.04
CA TYR A 221 20.67 2.52 -11.77
C TYR A 221 19.77 1.81 -12.76
N SER A 222 18.47 1.77 -12.48
CA SER A 222 17.51 1.01 -13.28
C SER A 222 16.08 1.55 -13.10
N GLN A 223 15.96 2.88 -13.09
CA GLN A 223 14.70 3.57 -12.86
C GLN A 223 13.73 3.44 -14.04
N GLY A 224 12.42 3.45 -13.78
CA GLY A 224 11.38 3.43 -14.80
C GLY A 224 11.50 2.23 -15.75
N GLY A 225 11.90 1.09 -15.19
CA GLY A 225 12.31 -0.11 -15.92
C GLY A 225 11.30 -1.26 -15.88
N GLY A 226 11.78 -2.46 -16.22
CA GLY A 226 11.01 -3.70 -16.20
C GLY A 226 11.90 -4.93 -16.07
N VAL A 227 11.31 -6.03 -15.62
CA VAL A 227 12.03 -7.31 -15.44
C VAL A 227 11.50 -8.37 -16.40
N LEU A 228 12.40 -8.93 -17.19
CA LEU A 228 12.16 -10.09 -18.03
C LEU A 228 12.69 -11.35 -17.34
N LYS A 229 11.89 -12.41 -17.24
CA LYS A 229 12.36 -13.74 -16.81
C LYS A 229 12.66 -14.61 -18.03
N VAL A 230 13.86 -15.17 -18.11
CA VAL A 230 14.27 -16.15 -19.14
C VAL A 230 14.84 -17.37 -18.44
N GLY A 231 14.13 -18.50 -18.52
CA GLY A 231 14.48 -19.69 -17.75
C GLY A 231 14.49 -19.39 -16.24
N GLY A 232 15.61 -19.71 -15.58
CA GLY A 232 15.81 -19.45 -14.15
C GLY A 232 16.37 -18.06 -13.81
N THR A 233 16.57 -17.18 -14.80
CA THR A 233 17.24 -15.89 -14.61
C THR A 233 16.28 -14.74 -14.90
N TYR A 234 16.30 -13.74 -14.01
CA TYR A 234 15.64 -12.46 -14.14
C TYR A 234 16.62 -11.44 -14.71
N TYR A 235 16.15 -10.61 -15.63
CA TYR A 235 16.91 -9.53 -16.26
C TYR A 235 16.17 -8.23 -16.03
N TRP A 236 16.76 -7.33 -15.27
CA TRP A 236 16.20 -6.03 -14.94
C TRP A 236 16.83 -4.96 -15.82
N TYR A 237 15.98 -4.30 -16.61
CA TYR A 237 16.35 -3.19 -17.48
C TYR A 237 15.74 -1.91 -16.95
N GLY A 238 16.46 -0.81 -17.03
CA GLY A 238 15.94 0.49 -16.64
C GLY A 238 16.84 1.62 -17.09
N ALA A 239 16.37 2.85 -16.91
CA ALA A 239 17.13 4.03 -17.27
C ALA A 239 18.18 4.34 -16.21
N LYS A 240 19.36 4.75 -16.67
CA LYS A 240 20.34 5.48 -15.89
C LYS A 240 20.27 6.94 -16.31
N TYR A 241 19.99 7.83 -15.36
CA TYR A 241 20.04 9.29 -15.55
C TYR A 241 21.29 9.87 -14.88
N ASN A 242 21.84 10.94 -15.45
CA ASN A 242 23.01 11.62 -14.88
C ASN A 242 22.69 12.26 -13.51
N GLY A 243 21.46 12.75 -13.31
CA GLY A 243 20.98 13.27 -12.02
C GLY A 243 20.98 12.22 -10.91
N ALA A 244 20.67 10.97 -11.24
CA ALA A 244 20.75 9.88 -10.27
C ALA A 244 22.20 9.70 -9.79
N VAL A 245 23.19 9.67 -10.69
CA VAL A 245 24.61 9.52 -10.30
C VAL A 245 25.06 10.62 -9.34
N THR A 246 24.74 11.87 -9.66
CA THR A 246 25.12 13.01 -8.82
C THR A 246 24.35 13.07 -7.50
N TYR A 247 23.09 12.60 -7.48
CA TYR A 247 22.32 12.46 -6.25
C TYR A 247 22.87 11.34 -5.34
N TYR A 248 23.34 10.22 -5.89
CA TYR A 248 23.97 9.14 -5.12
C TYR A 248 25.16 9.66 -4.30
N ASP A 249 26.00 10.49 -4.92
CA ASP A 249 27.22 11.01 -4.32
C ASP A 249 26.96 12.05 -3.21
N ASN A 250 25.83 12.76 -3.28
CA ASN A 250 25.46 13.77 -2.30
C ASN A 250 23.93 13.93 -2.14
N PRO A 251 23.24 12.96 -1.50
CA PRO A 251 21.78 13.00 -1.34
C PRO A 251 21.32 14.15 -0.45
N ALA A 252 22.19 14.66 0.44
CA ALA A 252 21.93 15.82 1.29
C ALA A 252 21.84 17.15 0.52
N ALA A 253 22.31 17.21 -0.73
CA ALA A 253 22.05 18.36 -1.61
C ALA A 253 20.57 18.51 -1.98
N GLY A 254 19.76 17.48 -1.71
CA GLY A 254 18.34 17.46 -2.01
C GLY A 254 18.07 17.25 -3.49
N LYS A 255 17.00 17.88 -3.97
CA LYS A 255 16.50 17.70 -5.34
C LYS A 255 17.52 18.12 -6.40
N ASN A 256 17.71 17.23 -7.36
CA ASN A 256 18.43 17.37 -8.62
C ASN A 256 17.45 17.52 -9.80
N SER A 257 17.78 18.34 -10.80
CA SER A 257 16.95 18.52 -12.00
C SER A 257 17.51 17.88 -13.26
N ASP A 258 18.67 17.22 -13.19
CA ASP A 258 19.32 16.61 -14.34
C ASP A 258 18.68 15.27 -14.76
N VAL A 259 17.68 15.37 -15.62
CA VAL A 259 16.99 14.22 -16.22
C VAL A 259 17.70 13.67 -17.47
N SER A 260 18.96 14.05 -17.72
CA SER A 260 19.67 13.63 -18.93
C SER A 260 19.87 12.12 -18.94
N PHE A 261 19.31 11.49 -19.97
CA PHE A 261 19.47 10.05 -20.20
C PHE A 261 20.92 9.69 -20.51
N ASN A 262 21.44 8.67 -19.83
CA ASN A 262 22.79 8.15 -20.01
C ASN A 262 22.77 6.82 -20.77
N ALA A 263 22.05 5.84 -20.22
CA ALA A 263 22.00 4.48 -20.73
C ALA A 263 20.73 3.73 -20.29
N ILE A 264 20.37 2.68 -21.02
CA ILE A 264 19.55 1.60 -20.50
C ILE A 264 20.50 0.54 -19.97
N THR A 265 20.44 0.28 -18.67
CA THR A 265 21.25 -0.73 -17.99
C THR A 265 20.57 -2.10 -18.07
N CYS A 266 21.35 -3.17 -17.87
CA CYS A 266 20.81 -4.51 -17.64
C CYS A 266 21.54 -5.15 -16.45
N TYR A 267 20.75 -5.70 -15.53
CA TYR A 267 21.22 -6.50 -14.41
C TYR A 267 20.59 -7.89 -14.49
N SER A 268 21.32 -8.94 -14.09
CA SER A 268 20.80 -10.30 -13.98
C SER A 268 20.75 -10.78 -12.53
N SER A 269 19.77 -11.61 -12.20
CA SER A 269 19.63 -12.24 -10.88
C SER A 269 18.90 -13.59 -11.01
N THR A 270 19.18 -14.52 -10.10
CA THR A 270 18.41 -15.78 -9.97
C THR A 270 17.40 -15.75 -8.82
N ASP A 271 17.46 -14.72 -7.97
CA ASP A 271 16.69 -14.63 -6.72
C ASP A 271 15.98 -13.29 -6.53
N LEU A 272 16.04 -12.37 -7.50
CA LEU A 272 15.47 -11.01 -7.46
C LEU A 272 16.10 -10.06 -6.44
N VAL A 273 17.16 -10.49 -5.73
CA VAL A 273 17.81 -9.69 -4.67
C VAL A 273 19.26 -9.39 -5.03
N HIS A 274 20.03 -10.40 -5.41
CA HIS A 274 21.43 -10.25 -5.76
C HIS A 274 21.56 -9.99 -7.26
N TRP A 275 21.79 -8.72 -7.62
CA TRP A 275 21.86 -8.28 -8.99
C TRP A 275 23.31 -8.18 -9.48
N LYS A 276 23.63 -8.87 -10.58
CA LYS A 276 24.89 -8.72 -11.31
C LYS A 276 24.69 -7.74 -12.46
N PHE A 277 25.53 -6.71 -12.54
CA PHE A 277 25.52 -5.84 -13.71
C PHE A 277 26.02 -6.58 -14.95
N GLU A 278 25.23 -6.57 -16.03
CA GLU A 278 25.56 -7.21 -17.30
C GLU A 278 26.09 -6.22 -18.33
N GLY A 279 25.68 -4.94 -18.23
CA GLY A 279 26.17 -3.87 -19.08
C GLY A 279 25.09 -2.87 -19.49
N ASP A 280 25.52 -1.81 -20.16
CA ASP A 280 24.64 -0.84 -20.81
C ASP A 280 24.15 -1.40 -22.15
N VAL A 281 22.90 -1.85 -22.20
CA VAL A 281 22.31 -2.48 -23.39
C VAL A 281 22.01 -1.47 -24.49
N MET A 282 21.78 -0.21 -24.13
CA MET A 282 21.71 0.96 -25.01
C MET A 282 22.27 2.19 -24.29
N THR A 283 22.77 3.17 -25.04
CA THR A 283 23.35 4.44 -24.55
C THR A 283 22.64 5.63 -25.20
N ALA A 284 22.85 6.83 -24.67
CA ALA A 284 22.32 8.06 -25.26
C ALA A 284 22.68 8.23 -26.75
N SER A 285 23.90 7.84 -27.17
CA SER A 285 24.30 7.92 -28.57
C SER A 285 23.54 6.96 -29.49
N ASP A 286 23.09 5.80 -28.97
CA ASP A 286 22.35 4.82 -29.77
C ASP A 286 20.94 5.32 -30.16
N VAL A 287 20.42 6.32 -29.44
CA VAL A 287 19.09 6.89 -29.62
C VAL A 287 19.13 8.35 -30.12
N GLY A 288 20.28 8.81 -30.60
CA GLY A 288 20.47 10.15 -31.16
C GLY A 288 20.74 11.27 -30.14
N GLY A 289 20.81 10.95 -28.84
CA GLY A 289 21.10 11.88 -27.76
C GLY A 289 19.98 12.88 -27.43
N GLY A 290 20.01 13.45 -26.22
CA GLY A 290 19.21 14.62 -25.81
C GLY A 290 17.69 14.42 -25.70
N SER A 291 17.16 13.24 -25.99
CA SER A 291 15.74 12.92 -25.88
C SER A 291 15.42 12.23 -24.56
N TRP A 292 14.18 12.43 -24.07
CA TRP A 292 13.64 11.64 -22.96
C TRP A 292 13.59 10.16 -23.35
N VAL A 293 14.14 9.30 -22.49
CA VAL A 293 14.02 7.84 -22.56
C VAL A 293 13.63 7.35 -21.18
N GLY A 294 12.60 6.52 -21.11
CA GLY A 294 12.04 6.02 -19.85
C GLY A 294 11.01 4.94 -20.10
N ARG A 295 10.46 4.37 -19.04
CA ARG A 295 9.39 3.35 -19.09
C ARG A 295 9.78 2.17 -20.00
N ILE A 296 10.92 1.55 -19.67
CA ILE A 296 11.58 0.50 -20.46
C ILE A 296 10.93 -0.86 -20.14
N GLY A 297 10.61 -1.63 -21.18
CA GLY A 297 10.26 -3.04 -21.04
C GLY A 297 10.89 -3.89 -22.14
N VAL A 298 11.15 -5.16 -21.84
CA VAL A 298 11.75 -6.11 -22.80
C VAL A 298 10.90 -7.38 -22.84
N ALA A 299 10.60 -7.86 -24.04
CA ALA A 299 9.91 -9.13 -24.27
C ALA A 299 10.67 -10.01 -25.27
N HIS A 300 10.63 -11.33 -25.09
CA HIS A 300 11.13 -12.27 -26.08
C HIS A 300 10.05 -12.56 -27.12
N ASN A 301 10.33 -12.31 -28.39
CA ASN A 301 9.42 -12.66 -29.47
C ASN A 301 9.71 -14.09 -29.98
N PRO A 302 8.77 -15.06 -29.81
CA PRO A 302 9.02 -16.46 -30.16
C PRO A 302 9.14 -16.70 -31.67
N ASN A 303 8.56 -15.85 -32.51
CA ASN A 303 8.57 -16.01 -33.96
C ASN A 303 9.93 -15.64 -34.57
N THR A 304 10.60 -14.63 -34.00
CA THR A 304 11.92 -14.16 -34.47
C THR A 304 13.09 -14.70 -33.65
N GLY A 305 12.82 -15.19 -32.43
CA GLY A 305 13.85 -15.57 -31.46
C GLY A 305 14.66 -14.39 -30.93
N LYS A 306 14.15 -13.16 -31.07
CA LYS A 306 14.81 -11.93 -30.63
C LYS A 306 14.19 -11.40 -29.35
N TYR A 307 15.00 -10.69 -28.58
CA TYR A 307 14.54 -9.86 -27.48
C TYR A 307 14.24 -8.47 -28.02
N VAL A 308 13.05 -7.96 -27.72
CA VAL A 308 12.54 -6.68 -28.19
C VAL A 308 12.37 -5.76 -26.99
N LEU A 309 13.12 -4.67 -26.99
CA LEU A 309 13.01 -3.58 -26.04
C LEU A 309 12.04 -2.54 -26.58
N VAL A 310 11.11 -2.11 -25.75
CA VAL A 310 10.17 -1.01 -26.02
C VAL A 310 10.36 0.06 -24.95
N SER A 311 10.45 1.32 -25.36
CA SER A 311 10.61 2.45 -24.44
C SER A 311 10.03 3.72 -25.05
N GLN A 312 9.72 4.70 -24.20
CA GLN A 312 9.47 6.06 -24.64
C GLN A 312 10.74 6.63 -25.29
N LEU A 313 10.57 7.34 -26.39
CA LEU A 313 11.62 8.16 -27.00
C LEU A 313 11.04 9.51 -27.37
N GLY A 314 11.38 10.53 -26.58
CA GLY A 314 10.81 11.86 -26.71
C GLY A 314 9.28 11.85 -26.65
N SER A 315 8.64 12.19 -27.76
CA SER A 315 7.19 12.29 -27.88
C SER A 315 6.50 11.00 -28.36
N GLY A 316 7.26 9.96 -28.69
CA GLY A 316 6.78 8.69 -29.23
C GLY A 316 7.46 7.47 -28.61
N LEU A 317 7.58 6.40 -29.39
CA LEU A 317 8.15 5.12 -28.95
C LEU A 317 9.37 4.74 -29.79
N MET A 318 10.27 3.98 -29.16
CA MET A 318 11.31 3.24 -29.84
C MET A 318 11.18 1.74 -29.60
N PHE A 319 11.62 0.97 -30.59
CA PHE A 319 11.79 -0.47 -30.54
C PHE A 319 13.24 -0.79 -30.87
N ALA A 320 13.87 -1.66 -30.07
CA ALA A 320 15.22 -2.12 -30.31
C ALA A 320 15.31 -3.65 -30.14
N THR A 321 16.28 -4.30 -30.78
CA THR A 321 16.40 -5.76 -30.74
C THR A 321 17.80 -6.25 -30.38
N ALA A 322 17.86 -7.40 -29.70
CA ALA A 322 19.07 -8.15 -29.46
C ALA A 322 18.85 -9.66 -29.63
N GLY A 323 19.94 -10.41 -29.87
CA GLY A 323 19.90 -11.88 -29.93
C GLY A 323 19.94 -12.57 -28.57
N THR A 324 20.34 -11.86 -27.52
CA THR A 324 20.42 -12.35 -26.14
C THR A 324 19.86 -11.31 -25.17
N PRO A 325 19.41 -11.69 -23.96
CA PRO A 325 18.88 -10.74 -22.98
C PRO A 325 19.90 -9.64 -22.63
N THR A 326 21.17 -10.02 -22.50
CA THR A 326 22.26 -9.11 -22.13
C THR A 326 22.99 -8.48 -23.32
N GLY A 327 22.52 -8.77 -24.55
CA GLY A 327 23.17 -8.27 -25.75
C GLY A 327 23.02 -6.75 -25.89
N ARG A 328 23.89 -6.13 -26.69
CA ARG A 328 23.70 -4.75 -27.13
C ARG A 328 22.48 -4.68 -28.04
N PHE A 329 21.49 -3.87 -27.69
CA PHE A 329 20.27 -3.70 -28.47
C PHE A 329 20.51 -2.69 -29.58
N ALA A 330 20.07 -3.03 -30.79
CA ALA A 330 20.10 -2.13 -31.93
C ALA A 330 18.71 -1.53 -32.19
N LEU A 331 18.64 -0.21 -32.38
CA LEU A 331 17.39 0.47 -32.73
C LEU A 331 16.82 -0.14 -34.02
N ALA A 332 15.58 -0.63 -33.95
CA ALA A 332 14.90 -1.31 -35.03
C ALA A 332 13.79 -0.45 -35.65
N GLY A 333 13.23 0.48 -34.89
CA GLY A 333 12.23 1.42 -35.40
C GLY A 333 11.67 2.35 -34.32
N THR A 334 10.86 3.30 -34.76
CA THR A 334 10.13 4.23 -33.89
C THR A 334 8.66 4.30 -34.31
N GLN A 335 7.79 4.66 -33.38
CA GLN A 335 6.35 4.85 -33.64
C GLN A 335 5.86 6.15 -33.01
N SER A 336 5.23 6.99 -33.83
CA SER A 336 4.75 8.32 -33.44
C SER A 336 3.23 8.45 -33.39
N SER A 337 2.50 7.37 -33.68
CA SER A 337 1.05 7.27 -33.46
C SER A 337 0.63 5.85 -33.07
N ILE A 338 -0.41 5.73 -32.25
CA ILE A 338 -1.09 4.47 -31.91
C ILE A 338 -2.57 4.64 -32.26
N GLY A 339 -3.13 3.69 -33.02
CA GLY A 339 -4.53 3.70 -33.41
C GLY A 339 -5.47 3.64 -32.20
N ASN A 340 -6.65 4.26 -32.31
CA ASN A 340 -7.71 4.29 -31.28
C ASN A 340 -7.37 5.00 -29.94
N VAL A 341 -6.28 5.76 -29.89
CA VAL A 341 -5.88 6.52 -28.68
C VAL A 341 -6.35 7.97 -28.77
N SER A 342 -6.97 8.50 -27.71
CA SER A 342 -7.62 9.82 -27.68
C SER A 342 -6.70 11.00 -28.00
N THR A 343 -5.41 10.88 -27.71
CA THR A 343 -4.37 11.87 -28.05
C THR A 343 -3.33 11.32 -29.02
N GLY A 344 -3.66 10.23 -29.71
CA GLY A 344 -2.85 9.60 -30.75
C GLY A 344 -1.58 8.89 -30.27
N MET A 345 -1.17 9.00 -29.01
CA MET A 345 0.05 8.38 -28.46
C MET A 345 -0.07 8.04 -26.98
N SER A 346 0.81 7.12 -26.54
CA SER A 346 1.00 6.79 -25.13
C SER A 346 1.67 7.93 -24.35
N GLY A 347 1.28 8.06 -23.09
CA GLY A 347 2.05 8.68 -22.03
C GLY A 347 2.90 7.60 -21.38
N ASP A 348 2.89 7.56 -20.06
CA ASP A 348 3.59 6.54 -19.27
C ASP A 348 3.11 5.14 -19.62
N GLN A 349 4.01 4.17 -19.59
CA GLN A 349 3.73 2.84 -20.11
C GLN A 349 4.52 1.74 -19.41
N SER A 350 4.12 0.50 -19.63
CA SER A 350 4.90 -0.70 -19.34
C SER A 350 4.64 -1.78 -20.37
N VAL A 351 5.59 -2.72 -20.49
CA VAL A 351 5.41 -3.95 -21.27
C VAL A 351 4.93 -5.05 -20.34
N PHE A 352 3.79 -5.66 -20.69
CA PHE A 352 3.25 -6.85 -20.05
C PHE A 352 3.36 -8.03 -21.02
N VAL A 353 3.77 -9.20 -20.54
CA VAL A 353 3.80 -10.43 -21.33
C VAL A 353 2.81 -11.40 -20.70
N ASP A 354 1.81 -11.82 -21.47
CA ASP A 354 0.79 -12.77 -21.01
C ASP A 354 1.33 -14.21 -21.04
N ASP A 355 0.56 -15.14 -20.46
CA ASP A 355 0.97 -16.54 -20.29
C ASP A 355 1.21 -17.27 -21.63
N ASP A 356 0.62 -16.77 -22.73
CA ASP A 356 0.80 -17.29 -24.09
C ASP A 356 2.04 -16.73 -24.80
N GLY A 357 2.81 -15.85 -24.13
CA GLY A 357 3.98 -15.18 -24.67
C GLY A 357 3.68 -13.95 -25.52
N GLN A 358 2.41 -13.57 -25.69
CA GLN A 358 2.05 -12.33 -26.37
C GLN A 358 2.40 -11.12 -25.48
N ALA A 359 3.15 -10.19 -26.04
CA ALA A 359 3.50 -8.94 -25.36
C ALA A 359 2.47 -7.84 -25.65
N TYR A 360 2.20 -7.02 -24.65
CA TYR A 360 1.28 -5.90 -24.68
C TYR A 360 1.97 -4.64 -24.15
N LEU A 361 1.56 -3.49 -24.65
CA LEU A 361 1.82 -2.20 -24.03
C LEU A 361 0.60 -1.81 -23.19
N ALA A 362 0.82 -1.54 -21.90
CA ALA A 362 -0.16 -1.00 -20.98
C ALA A 362 0.19 0.47 -20.71
N PHE A 363 -0.74 1.41 -20.97
CA PHE A 363 -0.40 2.83 -20.96
C PHE A 363 -1.60 3.76 -20.76
N SER A 364 -1.35 5.01 -20.37
CA SER A 364 -2.31 6.11 -20.40
C SER A 364 -2.14 6.90 -21.70
N ASN A 365 -3.16 7.63 -22.17
CA ASN A 365 -2.95 8.57 -23.28
C ASN A 365 -1.96 9.69 -22.89
N LYS A 366 -1.22 10.22 -23.87
CA LYS A 366 -0.15 11.19 -23.65
C LYS A 366 -0.56 12.47 -22.90
N ASN A 367 -1.61 13.16 -23.37
CA ASN A 367 -2.00 14.46 -22.81
C ASN A 367 -3.19 14.30 -21.87
N GLY A 368 -3.10 14.84 -20.66
CA GLY A 368 -4.16 14.74 -19.64
C GLY A 368 -4.29 13.37 -18.98
N ARG A 369 -3.85 12.29 -19.64
CA ARG A 369 -3.72 10.94 -19.08
C ARG A 369 -5.00 10.35 -18.45
N ALA A 370 -6.16 10.80 -18.91
CA ALA A 370 -7.46 10.40 -18.36
C ALA A 370 -7.98 9.08 -18.95
N ASN A 371 -7.37 8.56 -20.01
CA ASN A 371 -7.78 7.32 -20.68
C ASN A 371 -6.65 6.28 -20.56
N LEU A 372 -6.99 5.06 -20.12
CA LEU A 372 -6.08 3.92 -19.99
C LEU A 372 -6.31 2.92 -21.12
N TYR A 373 -5.23 2.35 -21.61
CA TYR A 373 -5.21 1.50 -22.80
C TYR A 373 -4.35 0.26 -22.59
N VAL A 374 -4.72 -0.78 -23.31
CA VAL A 374 -3.88 -1.94 -23.56
C VAL A 374 -3.84 -2.18 -25.07
N ALA A 375 -2.65 -2.43 -25.61
CA ALA A 375 -2.44 -2.69 -27.02
C ALA A 375 -1.45 -3.84 -27.21
N ARG A 376 -1.71 -4.72 -28.19
CA ARG A 376 -0.77 -5.79 -28.53
C ARG A 376 0.48 -5.21 -29.18
N LEU A 377 1.64 -5.79 -28.87
CA LEU A 377 2.77 -5.69 -29.77
C LEU A 377 2.55 -6.64 -30.95
N ARG A 378 2.83 -6.20 -32.17
CA ARG A 378 2.58 -6.94 -33.41
C ARG A 378 3.13 -8.37 -33.31
N PRO A 379 2.32 -9.43 -33.39
CA PRO A 379 2.75 -10.78 -33.05
C PRO A 379 3.96 -11.29 -33.85
N SER A 380 4.12 -10.85 -35.10
CA SER A 380 5.20 -11.31 -35.98
C SER A 380 6.61 -10.96 -35.48
N ASP A 381 6.78 -9.86 -34.75
CA ASP A 381 8.10 -9.36 -34.35
C ASP A 381 8.15 -8.45 -33.11
N PHE A 382 7.00 -8.03 -32.57
CA PHE A 382 6.86 -7.03 -31.50
C PHE A 382 7.42 -5.64 -31.81
N LEU A 383 7.68 -5.30 -33.07
CA LEU A 383 8.26 -4.01 -33.51
C LEU A 383 7.23 -2.95 -33.88
N GLN A 384 5.98 -3.12 -33.46
CA GLN A 384 4.90 -2.16 -33.62
C GLN A 384 3.87 -2.36 -32.52
N VAL A 385 3.32 -1.27 -31.99
CA VAL A 385 2.11 -1.30 -31.16
C VAL A 385 0.89 -1.22 -32.07
N GLU A 386 0.04 -2.25 -32.00
CA GLU A 386 -1.21 -2.34 -32.76
C GLU A 386 -2.26 -1.32 -32.26
N PRO A 387 -3.37 -1.08 -32.99
CA PRO A 387 -4.46 -0.26 -32.48
C PRO A 387 -4.91 -0.69 -31.09
N ALA A 388 -5.06 0.28 -30.19
CA ALA A 388 -5.29 0.03 -28.78
C ALA A 388 -6.75 -0.21 -28.43
N SER A 389 -6.98 -0.95 -27.34
CA SER A 389 -8.26 -1.03 -26.65
C SER A 389 -8.25 -0.01 -25.52
N ASN A 390 -9.25 0.89 -25.50
CA ASN A 390 -9.50 1.73 -24.32
C ASN A 390 -10.15 0.86 -23.24
N ILE A 391 -9.47 0.71 -22.11
CA ILE A 391 -9.91 -0.16 -21.02
C ILE A 391 -10.58 0.61 -19.88
N TYR A 392 -10.28 1.90 -19.72
CA TYR A 392 -10.83 2.71 -18.64
C TYR A 392 -10.69 4.21 -18.91
N ASN A 393 -11.67 4.98 -18.47
CA ASN A 393 -11.66 6.43 -18.49
C ASN A 393 -11.78 6.95 -17.06
N SER A 394 -10.71 7.54 -16.53
CA SER A 394 -10.71 8.10 -15.19
C SER A 394 -11.61 9.33 -15.11
N SER A 395 -12.48 9.34 -14.12
CA SER A 395 -13.28 10.50 -13.72
C SER A 395 -12.60 11.36 -12.65
N SER A 396 -11.47 10.90 -12.10
CA SER A 396 -10.88 11.40 -10.86
C SER A 396 -9.47 11.98 -11.06
N GLY A 397 -9.18 12.49 -12.27
CA GLY A 397 -7.86 12.98 -12.68
C GLY A 397 -7.13 12.03 -13.63
N GLY A 398 -5.93 12.39 -14.07
CA GLY A 398 -5.13 11.52 -14.94
C GLY A 398 -4.42 10.40 -14.17
N ARG A 399 -3.93 9.41 -14.91
CA ARG A 399 -3.18 8.26 -14.37
C ARG A 399 -1.87 8.09 -15.11
N GLU A 400 -0.78 7.89 -14.38
CA GLU A 400 0.56 7.68 -14.93
C GLU A 400 1.28 6.52 -14.23
N GLY A 401 2.57 6.31 -14.48
CA GLY A 401 3.30 5.18 -13.87
C GLY A 401 2.67 3.81 -14.15
N ASN A 402 2.11 3.62 -15.35
CA ASN A 402 1.24 2.48 -15.63
C ASN A 402 1.99 1.13 -15.56
N ILE A 403 1.48 0.20 -14.75
CA ILE A 403 1.96 -1.18 -14.63
C ILE A 403 0.82 -2.15 -14.87
N MET A 404 1.13 -3.31 -15.42
CA MET A 404 0.16 -4.38 -15.60
C MET A 404 0.76 -5.73 -15.20
N PHE A 405 -0.01 -6.53 -14.48
CA PHE A 405 0.36 -7.88 -14.11
C PHE A 405 -0.87 -8.80 -14.08
N LYS A 406 -0.62 -10.10 -14.01
CA LYS A 406 -1.66 -11.11 -13.91
C LYS A 406 -1.43 -11.96 -12.67
N HIS A 407 -2.50 -12.22 -11.92
CA HIS A 407 -2.47 -13.11 -10.76
C HIS A 407 -3.76 -13.93 -10.73
N ALA A 408 -3.63 -15.25 -10.60
CA ALA A 408 -4.76 -16.20 -10.53
C ALA A 408 -5.82 -16.02 -11.65
N GLY A 409 -5.38 -15.70 -12.88
CA GLY A 409 -6.27 -15.50 -14.03
C GLY A 409 -6.92 -14.12 -14.12
N THR A 410 -6.67 -13.23 -13.16
CA THR A 410 -7.12 -11.83 -13.17
C THR A 410 -5.98 -10.92 -13.63
N TYR A 411 -6.28 -10.04 -14.57
CA TYR A 411 -5.41 -8.95 -14.99
C TYR A 411 -5.64 -7.75 -14.08
N TYR A 412 -4.54 -7.15 -13.65
CA TYR A 412 -4.51 -5.93 -12.84
C TYR A 412 -3.77 -4.89 -13.65
N PHE A 413 -4.41 -3.75 -13.91
CA PHE A 413 -3.74 -2.56 -14.39
C PHE A 413 -3.71 -1.57 -13.23
N CYS A 414 -2.51 -1.16 -12.82
CA CYS A 414 -2.34 -0.23 -11.73
C CYS A 414 -1.51 0.99 -12.17
N SER A 415 -1.72 2.13 -11.51
CA SER A 415 -1.18 3.43 -11.91
C SER A 415 -1.09 4.38 -10.72
N SER A 416 -0.27 5.42 -10.86
CA SER A 416 -0.18 6.54 -9.93
C SER A 416 -1.08 7.70 -10.37
N ASP A 417 -1.29 8.66 -9.48
CA ASP A 417 -1.89 9.96 -9.80
C ASP A 417 -0.86 10.91 -10.45
N LEU A 418 -1.32 12.05 -10.98
CA LEU A 418 -0.48 13.05 -11.65
C LEU A 418 0.21 14.00 -10.67
N HIS A 419 1.21 13.49 -9.97
CA HIS A 419 2.04 14.27 -9.04
C HIS A 419 3.49 14.43 -9.53
N GLY A 420 3.71 14.19 -10.81
CA GLY A 420 5.02 14.32 -11.46
C GLY A 420 5.97 13.29 -10.88
N TRP A 421 7.09 13.76 -10.31
CA TRP A 421 8.07 12.88 -9.67
C TRP A 421 7.68 12.45 -8.24
N ASN A 422 6.55 12.95 -7.70
CA ASN A 422 6.13 12.59 -6.35
C ASN A 422 5.28 11.32 -6.31
N ALA A 423 5.30 10.66 -5.17
CA ALA A 423 4.53 9.47 -4.89
C ALA A 423 3.01 9.74 -4.78
N SER A 424 2.22 8.68 -4.91
CA SER A 424 0.78 8.70 -4.67
C SER A 424 0.28 7.33 -4.18
N HIS A 425 -1.01 7.27 -3.87
CA HIS A 425 -1.74 6.00 -3.87
C HIS A 425 -1.50 5.24 -5.17
N THR A 426 -1.59 3.91 -5.09
CA THR A 426 -1.67 3.08 -6.29
C THR A 426 -3.14 2.81 -6.60
N TYR A 427 -3.60 3.26 -7.76
CA TYR A 427 -4.96 3.02 -8.26
C TYR A 427 -4.95 1.81 -9.18
N CYS A 428 -5.91 0.91 -9.02
CA CYS A 428 -6.01 -0.31 -9.81
C CYS A 428 -7.41 -0.49 -10.42
N ILE A 429 -7.43 -1.16 -11.56
CA ILE A 429 -8.61 -1.74 -12.20
C ILE A 429 -8.30 -3.21 -12.54
N THR A 430 -9.33 -4.06 -12.55
CA THR A 430 -9.16 -5.51 -12.76
C THR A 430 -10.06 -6.05 -13.85
N SER A 431 -9.63 -7.11 -14.52
CA SER A 431 -10.44 -7.82 -15.51
C SER A 431 -10.07 -9.29 -15.62
N SER A 432 -10.98 -10.13 -16.13
CA SER A 432 -10.67 -11.49 -16.60
C SER A 432 -10.20 -11.52 -18.06
N LYS A 433 -10.18 -10.37 -18.75
CA LYS A 433 -9.71 -10.20 -20.11
C LYS A 433 -8.68 -9.09 -20.19
N VAL A 434 -7.61 -9.31 -20.93
CA VAL A 434 -6.49 -8.39 -21.05
C VAL A 434 -6.89 -7.00 -21.59
N ASP A 435 -7.92 -6.91 -22.44
CA ASP A 435 -8.21 -5.72 -23.25
C ASP A 435 -9.63 -5.15 -23.09
N SER A 436 -10.44 -5.68 -22.17
CA SER A 436 -11.85 -5.31 -22.05
C SER A 436 -12.42 -5.67 -20.67
N SER A 437 -13.62 -5.16 -20.36
CA SER A 437 -14.41 -5.54 -19.18
C SER A 437 -13.73 -5.25 -17.83
N TYR A 438 -12.99 -4.15 -17.75
CA TYR A 438 -12.35 -3.75 -16.50
C TYR A 438 -13.36 -3.23 -15.47
N SER A 439 -13.04 -3.47 -14.19
CA SER A 439 -13.78 -3.01 -13.03
C SER A 439 -13.78 -1.48 -12.91
N ALA A 440 -14.58 -0.98 -11.97
CA ALA A 440 -14.32 0.36 -11.42
C ALA A 440 -12.92 0.42 -10.79
N GLU A 441 -12.35 1.62 -10.77
CA GLU A 441 -11.08 1.91 -10.12
C GLU A 441 -11.21 1.81 -8.59
N PHE A 442 -10.17 1.31 -7.94
CA PHE A 442 -10.01 1.31 -6.49
C PHE A 442 -8.57 1.60 -6.11
N VAL A 443 -8.34 2.07 -4.88
CA VAL A 443 -6.98 2.22 -4.33
C VAL A 443 -6.50 0.86 -3.80
N MET A 444 -5.29 0.46 -4.17
CA MET A 444 -4.66 -0.75 -3.65
C MET A 444 -4.47 -0.63 -2.14
N GLN A 445 -5.06 -1.56 -1.40
CA GLN A 445 -5.01 -1.58 0.05
C GLN A 445 -3.56 -1.56 0.54
N GLY A 446 -3.28 -0.75 1.57
CA GLY A 446 -1.95 -0.64 2.17
C GLY A 446 -1.06 0.42 1.55
N THR A 447 -1.55 1.17 0.56
CA THR A 447 -0.78 2.26 -0.06
C THR A 447 -1.08 3.64 0.52
N ASP A 448 -2.16 3.81 1.29
CA ASP A 448 -2.62 5.14 1.75
C ASP A 448 -1.74 5.77 2.84
N ALA A 449 -1.11 4.94 3.68
CA ALA A 449 -0.38 5.42 4.85
C ALA A 449 0.97 6.07 4.50
N ASP A 450 1.53 5.78 3.32
CA ASP A 450 2.84 6.31 2.90
C ASP A 450 2.99 6.47 1.39
N PHE A 451 1.87 6.44 0.66
CA PHE A 451 1.80 6.55 -0.80
C PHE A 451 2.71 5.54 -1.50
N SER A 452 2.41 4.26 -1.25
CA SER A 452 3.11 3.12 -1.84
C SER A 452 4.60 3.13 -1.47
N HIS A 453 4.91 3.30 -0.19
CA HIS A 453 6.28 3.40 0.32
C HIS A 453 7.08 4.57 -0.28
N VAL A 454 6.40 5.71 -0.46
CA VAL A 454 6.92 6.92 -1.09
C VAL A 454 7.48 6.64 -2.48
N THR A 455 6.70 5.94 -3.31
CA THR A 455 7.08 5.64 -4.69
C THR A 455 5.99 5.97 -5.70
N GLN A 456 6.41 6.14 -6.94
CA GLN A 456 5.55 6.05 -8.10
C GLN A 456 5.60 4.61 -8.65
N THR A 457 4.47 4.07 -9.07
CA THR A 457 4.41 2.77 -9.77
C THR A 457 5.39 2.71 -10.94
N GLY A 458 6.23 1.67 -10.97
CA GLY A 458 7.29 1.49 -11.96
C GLY A 458 7.19 0.17 -12.73
N LEU A 459 7.18 -0.96 -12.01
CA LEU A 459 7.09 -2.31 -12.56
C LEU A 459 6.30 -3.26 -11.66
N ALA A 460 5.95 -4.42 -12.19
CA ALA A 460 5.42 -5.54 -11.41
C ALA A 460 5.98 -6.87 -11.90
N ILE A 461 6.25 -7.79 -10.98
CA ILE A 461 6.81 -9.11 -11.27
C ILE A 461 5.92 -10.17 -10.62
N ALA A 462 5.23 -10.98 -11.42
CA ALA A 462 4.55 -12.15 -10.91
C ALA A 462 5.58 -13.20 -10.49
N VAL A 463 5.58 -13.57 -9.21
CA VAL A 463 6.44 -14.63 -8.67
C VAL A 463 5.56 -15.85 -8.42
N ASN A 464 5.78 -16.88 -9.23
CA ASN A 464 5.12 -18.17 -9.11
C ASN A 464 6.19 -19.21 -8.77
N GLY A 465 6.15 -19.73 -7.54
CA GLY A 465 7.11 -20.71 -7.06
C GLY A 465 6.47 -22.03 -6.67
N SER A 466 7.28 -22.92 -6.09
CA SER A 466 6.85 -24.28 -5.77
C SER A 466 5.88 -24.40 -4.58
N ALA A 467 5.81 -23.38 -3.73
CA ALA A 467 5.01 -23.38 -2.49
C ALA A 467 3.94 -22.29 -2.47
N GLY A 468 4.09 -21.23 -3.26
CA GLY A 468 3.14 -20.13 -3.31
C GLY A 468 3.34 -19.22 -4.51
N SER A 469 2.53 -18.17 -4.55
CA SER A 469 2.69 -17.08 -5.51
C SER A 469 2.30 -15.75 -4.90
N PHE A 470 2.95 -14.69 -5.38
CA PHE A 470 2.67 -13.30 -5.02
C PHE A 470 3.14 -12.40 -6.16
N VAL A 471 2.94 -11.08 -6.02
CA VAL A 471 3.48 -10.10 -6.96
C VAL A 471 4.50 -9.23 -6.24
N VAL A 472 5.66 -9.02 -6.86
CA VAL A 472 6.56 -7.94 -6.44
C VAL A 472 6.09 -6.68 -7.14
N PHE A 473 5.63 -5.71 -6.37
CA PHE A 473 5.47 -4.33 -6.83
C PHE A 473 6.85 -3.67 -6.82
N GLY A 474 7.23 -3.02 -7.91
CA GLY A 474 8.42 -2.17 -7.95
C GLY A 474 8.02 -0.73 -8.22
N GLY A 475 8.39 0.16 -7.29
CA GLY A 475 8.18 1.59 -7.42
C GLY A 475 9.51 2.34 -7.54
N ASP A 476 9.49 3.41 -8.33
CA ASP A 476 10.57 4.37 -8.37
C ASP A 476 10.31 5.44 -7.29
N ARG A 477 11.23 5.53 -6.33
CA ARG A 477 11.38 6.72 -5.49
C ARG A 477 12.27 7.68 -6.27
N TRP A 478 11.65 8.65 -6.94
CA TRP A 478 12.36 9.72 -7.66
C TRP A 478 12.99 10.72 -6.68
N SER A 479 13.81 10.23 -5.76
CA SER A 479 14.51 10.96 -4.71
C SER A 479 15.42 12.04 -5.28
N ASP A 480 16.06 11.75 -6.41
CA ASP A 480 16.83 12.71 -7.18
C ASP A 480 15.94 13.82 -7.76
N PHE A 481 14.79 13.53 -8.39
CA PHE A 481 14.00 14.56 -9.07
C PHE A 481 12.92 15.24 -8.22
N ALA A 482 12.57 14.65 -7.09
CA ALA A 482 11.55 15.16 -6.17
C ALA A 482 12.09 15.47 -4.78
N GLY A 483 13.22 14.89 -4.37
CA GLY A 483 13.73 14.98 -2.99
C GLY A 483 12.98 14.07 -2.02
N ASN A 484 12.36 12.98 -2.47
CA ASN A 484 11.49 12.11 -1.67
C ASN A 484 12.24 11.12 -0.77
N GLY A 485 13.23 11.55 0.00
CA GLY A 485 14.02 10.67 0.88
C GLY A 485 15.10 9.90 0.11
N ILE A 486 15.59 8.79 0.64
CA ILE A 486 16.78 8.07 0.11
C ILE A 486 16.45 6.79 -0.68
N GLY A 487 17.34 6.40 -1.59
CA GLY A 487 17.17 5.22 -2.46
C GLY A 487 16.33 5.50 -3.71
N TYR A 488 16.57 4.73 -4.77
CA TYR A 488 15.88 4.89 -6.07
C TYR A 488 14.71 3.92 -6.24
N ASN A 489 14.90 2.67 -5.85
CA ASN A 489 13.99 1.58 -6.15
C ASN A 489 13.45 1.04 -4.83
N GLN A 490 12.14 0.90 -4.72
CA GLN A 490 11.50 0.26 -3.57
C GLN A 490 10.63 -0.87 -4.07
N TRP A 491 10.95 -2.10 -3.64
CA TRP A 491 10.20 -3.29 -4.06
C TRP A 491 9.49 -3.92 -2.87
N LEU A 492 8.20 -4.18 -3.04
CA LEU A 492 7.30 -4.59 -1.97
C LEU A 492 6.45 -5.79 -2.41
N PRO A 493 6.16 -6.74 -1.50
CA PRO A 493 5.26 -7.82 -1.82
C PRO A 493 3.80 -7.35 -1.85
N VAL A 494 3.05 -7.88 -2.80
CA VAL A 494 1.60 -7.74 -2.92
C VAL A 494 0.99 -9.13 -2.82
N THR A 495 0.08 -9.30 -1.85
CA THR A 495 -0.71 -10.53 -1.67
C THR A 495 -2.15 -10.31 -2.09
N PHE A 496 -2.91 -11.41 -2.21
CA PHE A 496 -4.27 -11.37 -2.70
C PHE A 496 -5.21 -12.12 -1.75
N ASN A 497 -6.34 -11.50 -1.42
CA ASN A 497 -7.50 -12.19 -0.87
C ASN A 497 -8.59 -12.21 -1.95
N GLY A 498 -8.75 -13.35 -2.62
CA GLY A 498 -9.51 -13.40 -3.87
C GLY A 498 -8.85 -12.51 -4.92
N THR A 499 -9.59 -11.51 -5.43
CA THR A 499 -9.09 -10.52 -6.39
C THR A 499 -8.65 -9.20 -5.75
N THR A 500 -8.68 -9.09 -4.41
CA THR A 500 -8.30 -7.86 -3.71
C THR A 500 -6.80 -7.89 -3.42
N PRO A 501 -6.01 -6.99 -4.04
CA PRO A 501 -4.58 -6.87 -3.75
C PRO A 501 -4.33 -6.09 -2.46
N THR A 502 -3.37 -6.54 -1.68
CA THR A 502 -2.85 -5.85 -0.49
C THR A 502 -1.36 -5.63 -0.64
N PHE A 503 -0.95 -4.37 -0.68
CA PHE A 503 0.44 -3.90 -0.65
C PHE A 503 0.97 -3.97 0.78
N HIS A 504 2.15 -4.56 0.95
CA HIS A 504 2.83 -4.61 2.24
C HIS A 504 4.01 -3.65 2.22
N SER A 505 3.84 -2.48 2.83
CA SER A 505 4.91 -1.49 2.96
C SER A 505 5.93 -1.97 3.99
N LEU A 506 7.14 -2.30 3.52
CA LEU A 506 8.19 -2.95 4.31
C LEU A 506 9.56 -2.34 3.96
N SER A 507 10.26 -1.81 4.95
CA SER A 507 11.66 -1.39 4.79
C SER A 507 12.61 -2.60 4.66
N GLN A 508 12.25 -3.78 5.17
CA GLN A 508 13.03 -4.99 4.99
C GLN A 508 12.15 -6.24 4.92
N TRP A 509 12.45 -7.13 3.97
CA TRP A 509 11.73 -8.40 3.82
C TRP A 509 12.59 -9.48 3.18
N ASN A 510 12.26 -10.74 3.43
CA ASN A 510 12.92 -11.88 2.83
C ASN A 510 12.06 -12.42 1.69
N LEU A 511 12.68 -12.70 0.54
CA LEU A 511 12.04 -13.23 -0.65
C LEU A 511 12.68 -14.55 -1.05
N ASP A 512 11.85 -15.56 -1.34
CA ASP A 512 12.26 -16.79 -2.00
C ASP A 512 11.52 -16.89 -3.33
N ALA A 513 12.20 -16.50 -4.42
CA ALA A 513 11.64 -16.52 -5.76
C ALA A 513 11.31 -17.93 -6.25
N ALA A 514 12.06 -18.94 -5.80
CA ALA A 514 11.89 -20.33 -6.21
C ALA A 514 10.70 -20.98 -5.51
N ALA A 515 10.53 -20.71 -4.21
CA ALA A 515 9.37 -21.16 -3.45
C ALA A 515 8.13 -20.30 -3.72
N GLY A 516 8.29 -19.04 -4.13
CA GLY A 516 7.20 -18.10 -4.33
C GLY A 516 6.61 -17.64 -3.00
N THR A 517 7.48 -17.44 -2.02
CA THR A 517 7.12 -17.05 -0.66
C THR A 517 7.93 -15.84 -0.22
N TRP A 518 7.45 -15.16 0.82
CA TRP A 518 8.15 -14.05 1.44
C TRP A 518 7.82 -13.97 2.93
N SER A 519 8.62 -13.21 3.69
CA SER A 519 8.39 -12.92 5.10
C SER A 519 8.93 -11.54 5.47
N VAL A 520 8.43 -10.95 6.56
CA VAL A 520 8.96 -9.69 7.10
C VAL A 520 10.42 -9.91 7.56
N GLY A 521 11.30 -8.97 7.22
CA GLY A 521 12.72 -9.02 7.57
C GLY A 521 12.94 -8.64 9.03
N ALA A 522 14.03 -9.13 9.61
CA ALA A 522 14.35 -8.86 11.02
C ALA A 522 14.63 -7.36 11.27
N GLY A 523 15.18 -6.67 10.28
CA GLY A 523 15.44 -5.22 10.31
C GLY A 523 14.31 -4.38 9.72
N ASN A 524 13.08 -4.89 9.63
CA ASN A 524 11.97 -4.09 9.14
C ASN A 524 11.66 -2.92 10.09
N ASN A 525 11.59 -1.72 9.55
CA ASN A 525 11.00 -0.58 10.23
C ASN A 525 9.47 -0.67 10.13
N TYR A 526 8.79 -0.67 11.27
CA TYR A 526 7.33 -0.75 11.33
C TYR A 526 6.63 0.63 11.27
N VAL A 527 7.38 1.74 11.32
CA VAL A 527 6.84 3.08 11.11
C VAL A 527 6.66 3.30 9.60
N LEU A 528 5.47 3.75 9.19
CA LEU A 528 5.18 4.11 7.80
C LEU A 528 5.43 5.60 7.59
N ASN A 529 5.76 6.01 6.36
CA ASN A 529 6.14 7.40 6.07
C ASN A 529 7.15 7.98 7.10
N PRO A 530 8.23 7.25 7.43
CA PRO A 530 9.10 7.62 8.55
C PRO A 530 9.85 8.93 8.31
N SER A 531 10.08 9.28 7.05
CA SER A 531 10.74 10.52 6.61
C SER A 531 9.78 11.64 6.23
N ILE A 532 8.47 11.47 6.44
CA ILE A 532 7.44 12.52 6.21
C ILE A 532 7.35 13.00 4.74
N GLU A 533 7.83 12.20 3.79
CA GLU A 533 7.90 12.58 2.37
C GLU A 533 6.61 12.32 1.58
N ALA A 534 5.74 11.42 2.07
CA ALA A 534 4.59 10.96 1.32
C ALA A 534 3.70 12.11 0.87
N ASP A 535 3.44 13.10 1.72
CA ASP A 535 2.48 14.19 1.47
C ASP A 535 2.94 15.23 0.44
N ARG A 536 4.24 15.29 0.12
CA ARG A 536 4.83 16.06 -1.00
C ARG A 536 4.78 17.58 -0.86
N VAL A 537 3.81 18.10 -0.12
CA VAL A 537 3.47 19.51 0.08
C VAL A 537 3.25 19.78 1.57
N SER A 538 3.14 21.07 1.93
CA SER A 538 2.84 21.41 3.32
C SER A 538 1.46 20.90 3.73
N GLN A 539 1.39 20.20 4.86
CA GLN A 539 0.17 19.60 5.40
C GLN A 539 0.16 19.68 6.93
N SER A 540 -1.03 19.84 7.50
CA SER A 540 -1.28 19.66 8.94
C SER A 540 -1.72 18.23 9.29
N THR A 541 -2.06 17.44 8.29
CA THR A 541 -2.49 16.05 8.41
C THR A 541 -1.59 15.24 7.49
N MET A 542 -0.68 14.46 8.08
CA MET A 542 0.34 13.73 7.33
C MET A 542 -0.09 12.29 7.09
N ALA A 543 0.20 11.75 5.91
CA ALA A 543 -0.12 10.37 5.56
C ALA A 543 0.46 9.40 6.60
N GLY A 544 -0.39 8.50 7.09
CA GLY A 544 -0.04 7.51 8.11
C GLY A 544 0.00 8.04 9.55
N TRP A 545 0.01 9.35 9.78
CA TRP A 545 0.15 9.93 11.12
C TRP A 545 -1.16 10.55 11.64
N THR A 546 -1.42 10.38 12.95
CA THR A 546 -2.50 11.04 13.66
C THR A 546 -1.94 12.18 14.49
N GLY A 547 -2.43 13.39 14.29
CA GLY A 547 -1.91 14.59 14.95
C GLY A 547 -2.99 15.47 15.57
N SER A 548 -2.65 16.16 16.65
CA SER A 548 -3.48 17.19 17.28
C SER A 548 -3.35 18.54 16.58
N ALA A 549 -3.91 19.61 17.17
CA ALA A 549 -3.57 20.97 16.74
C ALA A 549 -2.06 21.26 16.88
N ASN A 550 -1.56 22.23 16.11
CA ASN A 550 -0.17 22.72 16.12
C ASN A 550 0.88 21.73 15.60
N VAL A 551 0.45 20.74 14.81
CA VAL A 551 1.32 19.80 14.11
C VAL A 551 1.24 19.98 12.60
N GLY A 552 2.28 19.55 11.90
CA GLY A 552 2.33 19.51 10.45
C GLY A 552 3.69 19.05 9.96
N ASN A 553 4.00 19.27 8.69
CA ASN A 553 5.34 19.09 8.15
C ASN A 553 6.06 20.42 7.90
N HIS A 554 7.39 20.35 7.85
CA HIS A 554 8.29 21.50 7.73
C HIS A 554 9.40 21.21 6.74
N LEU A 555 9.81 22.20 5.96
CA LEU A 555 10.90 22.07 4.98
C LEU A 555 12.27 22.04 5.66
N GLY A 556 13.12 21.12 5.23
CA GLY A 556 14.48 20.94 5.74
C GLY A 556 14.58 19.73 6.66
N GLY A 557 14.19 18.56 6.13
CA GLY A 557 14.36 17.25 6.76
C GLY A 557 15.81 16.87 7.04
N HIS A 558 15.99 15.79 7.81
CA HIS A 558 17.25 15.09 7.99
C HIS A 558 17.60 14.34 6.70
N THR A 559 16.62 13.61 6.15
CA THR A 559 16.66 13.15 4.77
C THR A 559 15.52 13.80 3.98
N GLY A 560 15.61 13.76 2.65
CA GLY A 560 14.58 14.33 1.79
C GLY A 560 14.34 15.84 1.97
N ARG A 561 13.09 16.26 1.87
CA ARG A 561 12.60 17.64 1.94
C ARG A 561 11.88 17.96 3.24
N TRP A 562 11.13 17.01 3.79
CA TRP A 562 10.15 17.26 4.83
C TRP A 562 10.60 16.64 6.15
N SER A 563 10.18 17.26 7.25
CA SER A 563 10.20 16.66 8.58
C SER A 563 8.87 16.94 9.26
N MET A 564 8.54 16.19 10.30
CA MET A 564 7.46 16.51 11.22
C MET A 564 7.76 17.82 11.96
N GLN A 565 6.74 18.59 12.30
CA GLN A 565 6.81 19.82 13.10
C GLN A 565 5.72 19.85 14.16
N GLU A 566 6.10 20.28 15.36
CA GLU A 566 5.20 20.83 16.36
C GLU A 566 5.59 22.29 16.61
N TYR A 567 4.65 23.24 16.41
CA TYR A 567 4.92 24.68 16.59
C TYR A 567 3.66 25.52 16.74
N SER A 568 3.73 26.56 17.57
CA SER A 568 2.76 27.66 17.58
C SER A 568 3.39 28.97 18.04
N SER A 569 2.82 30.10 17.59
CA SER A 569 3.18 31.44 18.05
C SER A 569 2.60 31.80 19.42
N SER A 570 1.72 30.95 19.97
CA SER A 570 1.18 31.02 21.33
C SER A 570 1.59 29.78 22.12
N GLY A 571 1.43 29.79 23.44
CA GLY A 571 1.63 28.57 24.24
C GLY A 571 0.69 27.46 23.77
N TYR A 572 1.19 26.23 23.65
CA TYR A 572 0.48 25.15 22.98
C TYR A 572 0.80 23.78 23.56
N THR A 573 -0.10 22.83 23.32
CA THR A 573 0.17 21.40 23.42
C THR A 573 0.07 20.79 22.04
N ALA A 574 0.93 19.82 21.74
CA ALA A 574 0.91 19.03 20.52
C ALA A 574 1.15 17.55 20.85
N ASP A 575 0.52 16.67 20.08
CA ASP A 575 0.71 15.23 20.12
C ASP A 575 0.53 14.69 18.70
N ILE A 576 1.53 13.95 18.21
CA ILE A 576 1.49 13.31 16.91
C ILE A 576 2.12 11.94 16.95
N TYR A 577 1.39 10.95 16.45
CA TYR A 577 1.73 9.55 16.63
C TYR A 577 1.22 8.65 15.50
N GLN A 578 1.77 7.44 15.47
CA GLN A 578 1.29 6.33 14.65
C GLN A 578 0.81 5.19 15.55
N ASN A 579 -0.36 4.63 15.23
CA ASN A 579 -0.82 3.36 15.78
C ASN A 579 -0.33 2.24 14.87
N ILE A 580 0.45 1.31 15.42
CA ILE A 580 1.14 0.28 14.65
C ILE A 580 0.72 -1.08 15.19
N SER A 581 0.34 -1.98 14.27
CA SER A 581 0.19 -3.41 14.55
C SER A 581 1.45 -4.15 14.15
N LEU A 582 2.00 -4.93 15.08
CA LEU A 582 3.28 -5.61 14.92
C LEU A 582 3.33 -6.88 15.79
N PRO A 583 4.19 -7.87 15.47
CA PRO A 583 4.32 -9.05 16.31
C PRO A 583 4.79 -8.71 17.73
N ASP A 584 4.43 -9.54 18.72
CA ASP A 584 5.02 -9.42 20.04
C ASP A 584 6.55 -9.58 19.98
N GLY A 585 7.25 -8.86 20.85
CA GLY A 585 8.71 -8.83 20.85
C GLY A 585 9.30 -7.63 21.56
N THR A 586 10.63 -7.55 21.55
CA THR A 586 11.34 -6.38 22.08
C THR A 586 11.78 -5.48 20.93
N TYR A 587 11.55 -4.18 21.05
CA TYR A 587 11.78 -3.19 20.02
C TYR A 587 12.65 -2.03 20.53
N THR A 588 13.29 -1.35 19.58
CA THR A 588 13.88 -0.02 19.80
C THR A 588 13.18 0.98 18.88
N LEU A 589 12.68 2.07 19.48
CA LEU A 589 12.21 3.25 18.76
C LEU A 589 13.35 4.26 18.64
N SER A 590 13.54 4.88 17.48
CA SER A 590 14.39 6.05 17.31
C SER A 590 13.80 7.06 16.35
N ALA A 591 14.26 8.31 16.43
CA ALA A 591 13.98 9.36 15.46
C ALA A 591 15.12 10.38 15.45
N TRP A 592 15.32 11.06 14.33
CA TRP A 592 16.19 12.23 14.26
C TRP A 592 15.44 13.47 14.70
N ILE A 593 15.96 14.17 15.70
CA ILE A 593 15.27 15.27 16.36
C ILE A 593 16.07 16.58 16.27
N LYS A 594 15.34 17.70 16.11
CA LYS A 594 15.78 19.04 16.47
C LYS A 594 14.76 19.67 17.41
N SER A 595 15.21 20.50 18.33
CA SER A 595 14.34 21.16 19.31
C SER A 595 14.86 22.55 19.62
N SER A 596 13.97 23.52 19.75
CA SER A 596 14.34 24.86 20.22
C SER A 596 14.85 24.85 21.65
N GLY A 597 14.43 23.86 22.44
CA GLY A 597 14.48 23.89 23.90
C GLY A 597 13.53 24.91 24.51
N GLY A 598 13.36 24.83 25.84
CA GLY A 598 12.55 25.77 26.61
C GLY A 598 11.05 25.43 26.70
N GLN A 599 10.62 24.31 26.12
CA GLN A 599 9.30 23.74 26.34
C GLN A 599 9.12 23.36 27.82
N LYS A 600 7.88 23.29 28.31
CA LYS A 600 7.59 22.75 29.64
C LYS A 600 7.81 21.25 29.67
N SER A 601 7.43 20.56 28.59
CA SER A 601 7.78 19.18 28.28
C SER A 601 7.78 18.98 26.76
N ALA A 602 8.62 18.06 26.28
CA ALA A 602 8.66 17.61 24.90
C ALA A 602 9.36 16.25 24.91
N ASN A 603 8.73 15.22 24.35
CA ASN A 603 9.20 13.84 24.46
C ASN A 603 9.05 13.09 23.14
N LEU A 604 10.05 12.27 22.79
CA LEU A 604 9.82 11.08 21.96
C LEU A 604 9.17 10.03 22.86
N LEU A 605 8.13 9.34 22.38
CA LEU A 605 7.34 8.42 23.22
C LEU A 605 6.96 7.12 22.52
N ALA A 606 6.79 6.07 23.34
CA ALA A 606 6.16 4.80 23.02
C ALA A 606 5.13 4.48 24.11
N ARG A 607 3.89 4.19 23.73
CA ARG A 607 2.78 3.87 24.66
C ARG A 607 1.83 2.84 24.04
N ASN A 608 0.86 2.37 24.82
CA ASN A 608 -0.16 1.42 24.37
C ASN A 608 0.43 0.13 23.74
N PHE A 609 1.42 -0.46 24.39
CA PHE A 609 2.09 -1.69 23.93
C PHE A 609 1.98 -2.87 24.93
N GLY A 610 0.99 -2.80 25.81
CA GLY A 610 0.81 -3.71 26.96
C GLY A 610 1.64 -3.35 28.20
N GLY A 611 2.65 -2.48 28.07
CA GLY A 611 3.46 -1.95 29.18
C GLY A 611 3.11 -0.52 29.59
N SER A 612 3.84 0.01 30.59
CA SER A 612 3.80 1.44 30.94
C SER A 612 4.47 2.29 29.85
N GLU A 613 3.97 3.50 29.61
CA GLU A 613 4.57 4.45 28.67
C GLU A 613 6.07 4.64 28.92
N LEU A 614 6.84 4.66 27.84
CA LEU A 614 8.27 4.93 27.85
C LEU A 614 8.52 6.19 27.02
N ASP A 615 9.31 7.10 27.56
CA ASP A 615 9.64 8.35 26.90
C ASP A 615 11.13 8.70 26.97
N ARG A 616 11.52 9.66 26.12
CA ARG A 616 12.80 10.36 26.19
C ARG A 616 12.57 11.85 26.01
N SER A 617 13.00 12.62 27.00
CA SER A 617 12.92 14.08 26.95
C SER A 617 13.79 14.66 25.83
N ILE A 618 13.17 15.55 25.06
CA ILE A 618 13.75 16.37 23.99
C ILE A 618 13.45 17.86 24.22
N SER A 619 13.18 18.24 25.47
CA SER A 619 12.85 19.62 25.88
C SER A 619 14.07 20.55 25.97
N GLN A 620 15.26 20.02 25.74
CA GLN A 620 16.51 20.79 25.70
C GLN A 620 16.81 21.27 24.27
N PRO A 621 17.58 22.34 24.09
CA PRO A 621 17.98 22.78 22.75
C PRO A 621 18.80 21.71 22.01
N ILE A 622 18.35 21.35 20.82
CA ILE A 622 19.02 20.41 19.90
C ILE A 622 19.15 21.10 18.54
N GLY A 623 20.32 21.72 18.30
CA GLY A 623 20.53 22.62 17.16
C GLY A 623 20.69 21.91 15.81
N GLY A 624 21.34 20.75 15.79
CA GLY A 624 21.49 19.90 14.61
C GLY A 624 20.72 18.60 14.75
N TRP A 625 20.37 17.96 13.63
CA TRP A 625 19.71 16.66 13.63
C TRP A 625 20.49 15.67 14.51
N THR A 626 19.84 15.16 15.54
CA THR A 626 20.42 14.25 16.52
C THR A 626 19.48 13.07 16.72
N GLN A 627 19.99 11.84 16.57
CA GLN A 627 19.18 10.66 16.80
C GLN A 627 18.91 10.47 18.31
N VAL A 628 17.65 10.25 18.66
CA VAL A 628 17.17 9.95 20.01
C VAL A 628 16.48 8.60 19.99
N SER A 629 16.67 7.76 21.02
CA SER A 629 16.18 6.38 21.02
C SER A 629 15.59 5.93 22.36
N ILE A 630 14.57 5.07 22.28
CA ILE A 630 13.94 4.33 23.37
C ILE A 630 14.15 2.83 23.14
N PRO A 631 15.18 2.20 23.74
CA PRO A 631 15.39 0.77 23.62
C PRO A 631 14.53 -0.02 24.61
N GLY A 632 14.35 -1.32 24.35
CA GLY A 632 13.76 -2.25 25.32
C GLY A 632 12.23 -2.19 25.45
N ILE A 633 11.54 -1.71 24.42
CA ILE A 633 10.08 -1.66 24.38
C ILE A 633 9.56 -3.09 24.19
N THR A 634 8.94 -3.68 25.20
CA THR A 634 8.42 -5.05 25.15
C THR A 634 6.94 -5.03 24.80
N VAL A 635 6.61 -5.28 23.53
CA VAL A 635 5.23 -5.35 23.02
C VAL A 635 4.63 -6.72 23.38
N THR A 636 3.45 -6.74 24.00
CA THR A 636 2.80 -7.98 24.50
C THR A 636 1.35 -8.19 24.03
N ASP A 637 0.79 -7.23 23.29
CA ASP A 637 -0.60 -7.27 22.82
C ASP A 637 -0.72 -7.00 21.30
N GLY A 638 0.39 -7.12 20.58
CA GLY A 638 0.45 -6.93 19.13
C GLY A 638 0.27 -5.49 18.63
N THR A 639 0.29 -4.49 19.51
CA THR A 639 0.12 -3.07 19.15
C THR A 639 1.14 -2.16 19.83
N ILE A 640 1.36 -0.99 19.26
CA ILE A 640 2.14 0.09 19.87
C ILE A 640 1.72 1.42 19.28
N GLN A 641 1.78 2.47 20.08
CA GLN A 641 1.70 3.84 19.61
C GLN A 641 3.05 4.53 19.81
N VAL A 642 3.62 5.10 18.74
CA VAL A 642 4.90 5.82 18.76
C VAL A 642 4.75 7.21 18.19
N GLY A 643 5.49 8.19 18.71
CA GLY A 643 5.35 9.57 18.27
C GLY A 643 6.13 10.58 19.09
N VAL A 644 5.72 11.84 18.96
CA VAL A 644 6.24 12.98 19.72
C VAL A 644 5.08 13.75 20.33
N ALA A 645 5.27 14.26 21.54
CA ALA A 645 4.32 15.17 22.17
C ALA A 645 5.04 16.27 22.95
N CYS A 646 4.43 17.45 23.03
CA CYS A 646 4.94 18.57 23.82
C CYS A 646 3.85 19.41 24.51
N ASP A 647 4.24 20.04 25.63
CA ASP A 647 3.62 21.23 26.21
C ASP A 647 4.66 22.35 26.19
N ALA A 648 4.41 23.38 25.39
CA ALA A 648 5.40 24.33 24.94
C ALA A 648 4.97 25.78 25.18
N ASN A 649 5.96 26.64 25.42
CA ASN A 649 5.74 28.09 25.43
C ASN A 649 5.63 28.62 23.99
N ALA A 650 5.11 29.84 23.86
CA ALA A 650 5.00 30.52 22.57
C ALA A 650 6.35 30.55 21.84
N GLY A 651 6.36 30.12 20.57
CA GLY A 651 7.54 30.17 19.71
C GLY A 651 8.54 29.02 19.89
N ASN A 652 8.34 28.12 20.86
CA ASN A 652 9.12 26.88 20.90
C ASN A 652 8.67 25.92 19.79
N TRP A 653 9.57 25.05 19.36
CA TRP A 653 9.31 24.08 18.30
C TRP A 653 10.05 22.76 18.51
N VAL A 654 9.49 21.70 17.93
CA VAL A 654 10.15 20.40 17.77
C VAL A 654 10.05 19.99 16.30
N TYR A 655 11.15 19.48 15.76
CA TYR A 655 11.18 18.80 14.47
C TYR A 655 11.63 17.36 14.67
N ALA A 656 10.97 16.43 13.99
CA ALA A 656 11.31 15.02 14.02
C ALA A 656 11.28 14.43 12.61
N ASP A 657 12.20 13.54 12.31
CA ASP A 657 12.35 12.92 11.01
C ASP A 657 12.96 11.53 11.13
N ASP A 658 12.87 10.73 10.06
CA ASP A 658 13.43 9.37 9.95
C ASP A 658 13.17 8.52 11.22
N PHE A 659 11.89 8.31 11.52
CA PHE A 659 11.46 7.46 12.62
C PHE A 659 11.74 5.99 12.31
N ASP A 660 12.29 5.25 13.27
CA ASP A 660 12.57 3.82 13.17
C ASP A 660 11.98 3.06 14.36
N LEU A 661 11.18 2.03 14.10
CA LEU A 661 10.74 1.06 15.10
C LEU A 661 11.13 -0.34 14.62
N VAL A 662 12.21 -0.88 15.19
CA VAL A 662 12.82 -2.14 14.74
C VAL A 662 12.87 -3.16 15.88
N LYS A 663 12.61 -4.43 15.57
CA LYS A 663 12.67 -5.54 16.52
C LYS A 663 14.14 -5.84 16.87
N THR A 664 14.46 -5.95 18.15
CA THR A 664 15.83 -6.15 18.65
C THR A 664 16.04 -7.47 19.41
N GLY A 665 14.98 -8.26 19.62
CA GLY A 665 15.04 -9.51 20.40
C GLY A 665 13.92 -10.48 20.06
#